data_AF-A0A2V6WIA9-F1
#
_entry.id   AF-A0A2V6WIA9-F1
#
_cell.length_a   1.000
_cell.length_b   1.000
_cell.length_c   1.000
_cell.angle_alpha   90.00
_cell.angle_beta   90.00
_cell.angle_gamma   90.00
#
_symmetry.space_group_name_H-M   'P 1'
#
loop_
_entity.id
_entity.type
_entity.pdbx_description
1 polymer ?
#
loop_
_entity_poly.entity_id
_entity_poly.type
_entity_poly.pdbx_seq_one_letter_code
_entity_poly.pdbx_strand_id
1 'polypeptide(L)'
;MHVEQAQPGVEAEERLVQCPLVHVADADEPVHVGMGEHAGSGPARQLELVARHRGAADFGDDEEQDGGEQDATRWQSPGVDRGHGPLTSTRRGRRLAPREDDGQADQTDDRGGAERGEHPRFGDLDARLTAELQHRERVDEIAERKQRADREQRVEHSAQRAGPNHAGHQRRGEEQDEPRALRVRVEKGQPGFGGEDRLLANGVVVFRRAGEAVHLWIGGDARGRPARGRRPQLREHGAAQLAERDDEDGDEDDHERRPTHDGRDPIIGGTVCHYAIGVARFAAMRSGHHYLASLDDGRAVFLDGERVGDVTKHPAFAEPIRRIAQTWDLARAADAQASTTYVDPVTGRRHSAMWLIPRSAEDLGARRRTHHLWAAPSYGLMGRTPDHVACVLSAFAGWRQLFDRGGTRFGDNVVRFYERARDEDLYVAYGIVPLQIDRSQPAHRQPEPFLYPGVAAERDGGIVVRGAQGITTSAVLADWLFISYITPLVPGDETYALSFVTPVSAPGVRIYPRRPYAQGTTSVFDYPLSSRFDEVDATIVFDDVLVPWEHVFIYRNVELVNAQFHESPSHTLANFQSLVRFTVKLEFMAGLALKLLEVHAADRKPEAQASLGGDIAALCATFDALVQAAERTPLIREGVARPHPQYIYAGMSLQRRLIVDMMRTIRELAGGAFQQLPSSEASFTSPETRADLEKFLRGATTGARERVKLLKLVWDFVGTEFGGRQLQYEMFYSAAQPVVNTRMFRAYDWARAKAVVDRCLGEYE
;
A
#
# COMPACT_ATOMS: atom_id res chain seq x y z
N MET A 1 42.78 19.62 66.48
CA MET A 1 43.23 18.20 66.51
C MET A 1 42.64 17.57 65.26
N HIS A 2 43.47 17.36 64.24
CA HIS A 2 44.09 16.05 63.89
C HIS A 2 43.06 15.10 63.24
N VAL A 3 43.09 14.91 61.90
CA VAL A 3 43.99 14.01 61.11
C VAL A 3 43.35 12.61 61.05
N GLU A 4 43.10 11.94 59.90
CA GLU A 4 43.29 12.20 58.44
C GLU A 4 42.29 11.30 57.63
N GLN A 5 42.24 11.14 56.29
CA GLN A 5 43.15 11.51 55.19
C GLN A 5 42.42 12.09 53.93
N ALA A 6 42.34 11.37 52.80
CA ALA A 6 41.92 11.93 51.49
C ALA A 6 41.07 10.98 50.59
N GLN A 7 40.52 11.56 49.53
CA GLN A 7 39.67 11.00 48.44
C GLN A 7 40.51 10.29 47.32
N PRO A 8 40.01 9.83 46.13
CA PRO A 8 38.70 10.05 45.46
C PRO A 8 38.06 8.91 44.60
N GLY A 9 36.93 9.22 43.94
CA GLY A 9 36.28 8.44 42.87
C GLY A 9 35.01 7.68 43.33
N VAL A 10 33.89 7.61 42.60
CA VAL A 10 33.60 7.93 41.18
C VAL A 10 32.31 8.77 41.07
N GLU A 11 32.18 9.57 40.00
CA GLU A 11 31.05 10.47 39.72
C GLU A 11 29.76 9.74 39.29
N ALA A 12 28.61 10.29 39.68
CA ALA A 12 27.32 10.04 39.05
C ALA A 12 26.38 11.26 39.26
N GLU A 13 26.04 11.98 38.19
CA GLU A 13 24.91 12.91 38.16
C GLU A 13 24.01 12.61 36.95
N GLU A 14 22.74 12.36 37.22
CA GLU A 14 21.68 12.47 36.22
C GLU A 14 21.33 13.96 36.03
N ARG A 15 21.09 14.41 34.80
CA ARG A 15 20.54 15.74 34.54
C ARG A 15 19.27 15.68 33.70
N LEU A 16 18.15 15.51 34.40
CA LEU A 16 16.83 15.88 33.92
C LEU A 16 16.78 17.41 33.71
N VAL A 17 16.63 17.85 32.46
CA VAL A 17 16.33 19.25 32.14
C VAL A 17 14.82 19.40 32.00
N GLN A 18 14.20 20.09 32.95
CA GLN A 18 12.80 20.48 32.87
C GLN A 18 12.64 21.69 31.92
N CYS A 19 11.59 21.67 31.10
CA CYS A 19 11.06 22.88 30.45
C CYS A 19 9.69 23.21 31.06
N PRO A 20 9.36 24.50 31.27
CA PRO A 20 8.25 24.88 32.15
C PRO A 20 6.86 24.75 31.50
N LEU A 21 5.92 24.21 32.26
CA LEU A 21 4.48 24.39 32.03
C LEU A 21 4.04 25.72 32.65
N VAL A 22 3.25 26.50 31.90
CA VAL A 22 2.60 27.70 32.41
C VAL A 22 1.33 27.31 33.17
N HIS A 23 1.35 27.47 34.49
CA HIS A 23 0.12 27.50 35.29
C HIS A 23 -0.43 28.93 35.33
N VAL A 24 -1.74 29.06 35.13
CA VAL A 24 -2.53 30.19 35.64
C VAL A 24 -3.16 29.70 36.94
N ALA A 25 -3.20 30.56 37.96
CA ALA A 25 -3.65 30.21 39.31
C ALA A 25 -5.10 30.62 39.56
N ASP A 26 -5.78 29.87 40.44
CA ASP A 26 -7.08 30.23 40.99
C ASP A 26 -7.00 31.44 41.94
N ALA A 27 -8.14 32.10 42.15
CA ALA A 27 -8.35 33.08 43.22
C ALA A 27 -9.79 32.95 43.74
N ASP A 28 -9.93 32.83 45.06
CA ASP A 28 -11.17 32.55 45.77
C ASP A 28 -11.90 33.82 46.30
N GLU A 29 -13.10 33.59 46.83
CA GLU A 29 -13.86 34.44 47.77
C GLU A 29 -14.70 35.65 47.26
N PRO A 30 -15.76 36.06 47.99
CA PRO A 30 -17.08 36.22 47.35
C PRO A 30 -17.83 37.55 47.62
N VAL A 31 -18.81 37.91 46.77
CA VAL A 31 -19.69 39.08 46.98
C VAL A 31 -21.17 38.82 46.63
N HIS A 32 -22.00 38.87 47.68
CA HIS A 32 -23.41 39.30 47.80
C HIS A 32 -24.46 39.19 46.68
N VAL A 33 -25.65 38.75 47.12
CA VAL A 33 -26.97 38.93 46.47
C VAL A 33 -27.44 40.39 46.56
N GLY A 34 -28.08 40.89 45.49
CA GLY A 34 -28.86 42.14 45.48
C GLY A 34 -30.06 42.03 44.53
N MET A 35 -31.23 42.53 44.94
CA MET A 35 -32.47 42.50 44.14
C MET A 35 -32.60 43.73 43.24
N GLY A 36 -33.30 43.58 42.11
CA GLY A 36 -33.73 44.69 41.23
C GLY A 36 -34.70 44.21 40.16
N GLU A 37 -35.97 44.60 40.24
CA GLU A 37 -37.03 44.20 39.31
C GLU A 37 -37.17 45.20 38.14
N HIS A 38 -37.40 44.72 36.91
CA HIS A 38 -38.70 44.88 36.22
C HIS A 38 -38.76 44.31 34.78
N ALA A 39 -39.82 43.55 34.53
CA ALA A 39 -40.64 43.42 33.31
C ALA A 39 -40.02 43.45 31.89
N GLY A 40 -40.26 42.38 31.09
CA GLY A 40 -39.94 42.36 29.65
C GLY A 40 -40.32 41.08 28.89
N SER A 41 -41.61 40.70 28.87
CA SER A 41 -42.29 39.71 27.98
C SER A 41 -41.46 38.72 27.13
N GLY A 42 -41.65 37.40 27.36
CA GLY A 42 -41.09 36.30 26.55
C GLY A 42 -41.88 35.97 25.25
N PRO A 43 -41.96 34.70 24.77
CA PRO A 43 -41.58 33.43 25.40
C PRO A 43 -40.48 32.63 24.66
N ALA A 44 -39.98 31.57 25.29
CA ALA A 44 -38.97 30.68 24.74
C ALA A 44 -39.53 29.62 23.76
N ARG A 45 -38.67 29.10 22.87
CA ARG A 45 -38.91 27.84 22.14
C ARG A 45 -38.01 26.75 22.69
N GLN A 46 -38.63 25.67 23.19
CA GLN A 46 -37.91 24.41 23.47
C GLN A 46 -37.64 23.66 22.15
N LEU A 47 -36.55 22.90 22.13
CA LEU A 47 -36.29 21.89 21.09
C LEU A 47 -37.05 20.62 21.45
N GLU A 48 -38.09 20.29 20.68
CA GLU A 48 -38.88 19.08 20.88
C GLU A 48 -38.35 17.93 20.01
N LEU A 49 -38.27 16.73 20.59
CA LEU A 49 -37.74 15.54 19.93
C LEU A 49 -38.82 14.90 19.04
N VAL A 50 -38.72 15.04 17.71
CA VAL A 50 -39.76 14.54 16.80
C VAL A 50 -39.63 13.03 16.57
N ALA A 51 -40.32 12.25 17.40
CA ALA A 51 -40.73 10.88 17.06
C ALA A 51 -42.18 10.89 16.60
N ARG A 52 -42.48 10.42 15.37
CA ARG A 52 -43.85 10.27 14.86
C ARG A 52 -44.06 8.98 14.06
N HIS A 53 -44.51 7.94 14.75
CA HIS A 53 -45.42 6.97 14.14
C HIS A 53 -46.86 7.45 14.32
N ARG A 54 -47.65 7.45 13.24
CA ARG A 54 -49.11 7.24 13.23
C ARG A 54 -49.53 6.92 11.79
N GLY A 55 -50.60 6.16 11.56
CA GLY A 55 -51.49 5.54 12.55
C GLY A 55 -52.40 4.49 11.95
N ALA A 56 -53.32 4.00 12.78
CA ALA A 56 -54.39 3.08 12.39
C ALA A 56 -55.76 3.77 12.50
N ALA A 57 -56.75 3.20 11.82
CA ALA A 57 -58.18 3.49 11.92
C ALA A 57 -58.95 2.36 11.16
N ASP A 58 -60.14 1.91 11.55
CA ASP A 58 -60.81 1.89 12.87
C ASP A 58 -62.01 0.90 12.81
N PHE A 59 -62.67 0.62 13.95
CA PHE A 59 -63.92 -0.16 14.13
C PHE A 59 -63.92 -1.69 13.91
N GLY A 60 -64.63 -2.40 14.81
CA GLY A 60 -65.04 -3.81 14.67
C GLY A 60 -65.08 -4.57 16.00
N ASP A 61 -66.22 -4.56 16.70
CA ASP A 61 -66.44 -5.24 18.00
C ASP A 61 -67.09 -6.64 17.85
N ASP A 62 -67.31 -7.30 19.00
CA ASP A 62 -68.22 -8.42 19.31
C ASP A 62 -67.82 -9.91 19.07
N GLU A 63 -67.55 -10.57 20.20
CA GLU A 63 -68.12 -11.82 20.76
C GLU A 63 -67.99 -13.26 20.15
N GLU A 64 -67.75 -14.18 21.10
CA GLU A 64 -68.15 -15.62 21.26
C GLU A 64 -67.90 -16.75 20.23
N GLN A 65 -67.13 -17.74 20.71
CA GLN A 65 -67.35 -19.21 20.79
C GLN A 65 -67.69 -20.12 19.57
N ASP A 66 -67.11 -21.33 19.67
CA ASP A 66 -67.54 -22.66 19.19
C ASP A 66 -67.71 -23.03 17.69
N GLY A 67 -66.87 -24.01 17.29
CA GLY A 67 -67.31 -25.16 16.48
C GLY A 67 -67.26 -25.06 14.94
N GLY A 68 -67.49 -26.20 14.29
CA GLY A 68 -67.77 -26.28 12.85
C GLY A 68 -66.69 -26.95 11.99
N GLU A 69 -67.02 -28.08 11.38
CA GLU A 69 -66.23 -28.79 10.35
C GLU A 69 -66.93 -28.65 8.97
N GLN A 70 -66.23 -28.99 7.88
CA GLN A 70 -66.75 -29.36 6.53
C GLN A 70 -66.96 -28.27 5.44
N ASP A 71 -65.92 -28.09 4.62
CA ASP A 71 -65.87 -28.40 3.17
C ASP A 71 -66.59 -27.54 2.07
N ALA A 72 -66.11 -27.74 0.83
CA ALA A 72 -66.76 -27.60 -0.49
C ALA A 72 -66.78 -26.24 -1.27
N THR A 73 -65.74 -26.08 -2.12
CA THR A 73 -65.77 -25.45 -3.48
C THR A 73 -65.88 -23.90 -3.60
N ARG A 74 -65.40 -23.19 -4.65
CA ARG A 74 -65.09 -23.55 -6.05
C ARG A 74 -64.11 -22.53 -6.71
N TRP A 75 -63.17 -22.99 -7.57
CA TRP A 75 -62.64 -22.32 -8.80
C TRP A 75 -61.88 -20.96 -8.69
N GLN A 76 -60.90 -20.60 -9.56
CA GLN A 76 -60.08 -21.36 -10.53
C GLN A 76 -58.82 -20.54 -10.93
N SER A 77 -57.72 -21.22 -11.28
CA SER A 77 -56.57 -20.67 -12.02
C SER A 77 -56.03 -21.70 -13.02
N PRO A 78 -55.65 -21.35 -14.27
CA PRO A 78 -54.78 -22.19 -15.12
C PRO A 78 -53.37 -22.27 -14.51
N GLY A 79 -52.52 -23.28 -14.71
CA GLY A 79 -52.49 -24.43 -15.64
C GLY A 79 -51.03 -24.59 -16.11
N VAL A 80 -50.17 -25.51 -15.61
CA VAL A 80 -50.20 -27.01 -15.68
C VAL A 80 -50.02 -27.51 -17.13
N ASP A 81 -49.22 -28.52 -17.49
CA ASP A 81 -48.30 -29.45 -16.77
C ASP A 81 -46.80 -29.08 -17.11
N ARG A 82 -45.68 -29.71 -16.70
CA ARG A 82 -45.24 -31.06 -16.21
C ARG A 82 -45.12 -32.16 -17.29
N GLY A 83 -44.36 -33.25 -17.08
CA GLY A 83 -43.31 -33.47 -16.07
C GLY A 83 -42.57 -34.82 -16.21
N HIS A 84 -41.51 -34.98 -15.41
CA HIS A 84 -40.80 -36.22 -15.03
C HIS A 84 -39.92 -36.97 -16.07
N GLY A 85 -38.81 -37.55 -15.58
CA GLY A 85 -37.84 -38.39 -16.32
C GLY A 85 -37.97 -39.88 -15.95
N PRO A 86 -36.88 -40.69 -15.81
CA PRO A 86 -35.45 -40.37 -15.82
C PRO A 86 -34.56 -41.35 -16.66
N LEU A 87 -33.24 -41.33 -16.40
CA LEU A 87 -32.22 -42.39 -16.62
C LEU A 87 -31.54 -42.61 -18.00
N THR A 88 -30.25 -42.95 -17.87
CA THR A 88 -29.38 -43.79 -18.74
C THR A 88 -28.78 -43.27 -20.06
N SER A 89 -27.57 -43.78 -20.29
CA SER A 89 -26.59 -43.50 -21.34
C SER A 89 -26.93 -43.96 -22.75
N THR A 90 -26.31 -43.35 -23.78
CA THR A 90 -25.29 -44.04 -24.63
C THR A 90 -24.51 -43.09 -25.55
N ARG A 91 -23.34 -43.55 -26.04
CA ARG A 91 -22.55 -42.93 -27.12
C ARG A 91 -22.96 -43.48 -28.50
N ARG A 92 -22.53 -42.77 -29.56
CA ARG A 92 -22.73 -43.00 -31.03
C ARG A 92 -24.00 -42.31 -31.56
N GLY A 93 -23.99 -41.58 -32.68
CA GLY A 93 -22.90 -41.27 -33.62
C GLY A 93 -23.20 -41.77 -35.03
N ARG A 94 -23.42 -40.86 -35.97
CA ARG A 94 -23.53 -41.11 -37.43
C ARG A 94 -22.87 -39.97 -38.21
N ARG A 95 -22.56 -40.23 -39.49
CA ARG A 95 -21.69 -39.42 -40.36
C ARG A 95 -22.30 -39.37 -41.77
N LEU A 96 -22.05 -38.28 -42.49
CA LEU A 96 -22.31 -38.08 -43.94
C LEU A 96 -23.81 -37.97 -44.32
N ALA A 97 -24.33 -36.96 -45.04
CA ALA A 97 -23.89 -36.20 -46.24
C ALA A 97 -24.25 -36.93 -47.57
N PRO A 98 -24.32 -36.24 -48.74
CA PRO A 98 -24.13 -34.81 -49.01
C PRO A 98 -25.31 -34.15 -49.79
N ARG A 99 -25.13 -32.89 -50.24
CA ARG A 99 -25.60 -32.48 -51.57
C ARG A 99 -24.71 -31.40 -52.20
N GLU A 100 -24.38 -31.65 -53.46
CA GLU A 100 -23.74 -30.77 -54.46
C GLU A 100 -24.62 -29.57 -54.86
N ASP A 101 -24.17 -28.52 -55.58
CA ASP A 101 -22.84 -27.90 -55.85
C ASP A 101 -23.12 -26.57 -56.64
N ASP A 102 -22.11 -26.01 -57.34
CA ASP A 102 -22.08 -24.86 -58.28
C ASP A 102 -21.63 -23.50 -57.68
N GLY A 103 -20.73 -22.77 -58.40
CA GLY A 103 -20.48 -21.35 -58.12
C GLY A 103 -19.16 -20.68 -58.53
N GLN A 104 -18.13 -21.42 -58.95
CA GLN A 104 -16.88 -20.98 -59.64
C GLN A 104 -16.24 -19.59 -59.34
N ALA A 105 -15.04 -19.65 -58.74
CA ALA A 105 -13.78 -18.98 -59.15
C ALA A 105 -13.68 -17.46 -59.41
N ASP A 106 -12.66 -16.84 -58.79
CA ASP A 106 -11.51 -16.34 -59.55
C ASP A 106 -10.20 -16.50 -58.72
N GLN A 107 -9.04 -16.56 -59.40
CA GLN A 107 -7.69 -16.58 -58.80
C GLN A 107 -6.69 -15.84 -59.69
N THR A 108 -6.04 -14.81 -59.15
CA THR A 108 -4.79 -14.27 -59.68
C THR A 108 -3.67 -14.46 -58.66
N ASP A 109 -2.89 -15.51 -58.87
CA ASP A 109 -1.65 -15.84 -58.15
C ASP A 109 -0.50 -14.99 -58.72
N ASP A 110 0.37 -14.41 -57.88
CA ASP A 110 1.64 -13.81 -58.32
C ASP A 110 2.76 -14.15 -57.32
N ARG A 111 3.94 -14.53 -57.85
CA ARG A 111 4.91 -15.37 -57.13
C ARG A 111 6.32 -14.78 -57.08
N GLY A 112 6.84 -14.63 -55.87
CA GLY A 112 8.28 -14.54 -55.58
C GLY A 112 8.68 -15.64 -54.58
N GLY A 113 9.20 -16.76 -55.08
CA GLY A 113 9.45 -17.97 -54.27
C GLY A 113 10.91 -18.29 -53.97
N ALA A 114 11.13 -19.23 -53.05
CA ALA A 114 12.41 -19.91 -52.83
C ALA A 114 12.18 -21.32 -52.28
N GLU A 115 12.42 -22.36 -53.09
CA GLU A 115 12.32 -23.77 -52.70
C GLU A 115 13.56 -24.24 -51.93
N ARG A 116 13.41 -25.13 -50.94
CA ARG A 116 14.43 -26.14 -50.58
C ARG A 116 13.81 -27.45 -50.02
N GLY A 117 13.97 -28.50 -50.82
CA GLY A 117 13.90 -29.94 -50.56
C GLY A 117 13.44 -30.50 -49.20
N GLU A 118 12.49 -31.42 -49.25
CA GLU A 118 12.16 -32.36 -48.18
C GLU A 118 13.32 -33.31 -47.84
N HIS A 119 13.38 -33.77 -46.59
CA HIS A 119 14.38 -34.77 -46.15
C HIS A 119 13.71 -35.80 -45.20
N PRO A 120 13.83 -37.12 -45.45
CA PRO A 120 13.03 -38.12 -44.74
C PRO A 120 13.55 -38.43 -43.33
N ARG A 121 13.23 -37.56 -42.35
CA ARG A 121 13.43 -37.82 -40.90
C ARG A 121 12.32 -37.29 -39.96
N PHE A 122 11.31 -36.58 -40.45
CA PHE A 122 10.30 -35.97 -39.56
C PHE A 122 9.10 -36.87 -39.22
N GLY A 123 8.78 -37.90 -40.01
CA GLY A 123 7.64 -38.79 -39.76
C GLY A 123 7.71 -39.57 -38.44
N ASP A 124 8.90 -40.05 -38.06
CA ASP A 124 9.10 -40.80 -36.81
C ASP A 124 8.99 -39.94 -35.54
N LEU A 125 9.14 -38.62 -35.66
CA LEU A 125 9.10 -37.71 -34.50
C LEU A 125 7.66 -37.48 -34.04
N ASP A 126 6.75 -37.22 -34.99
CA ASP A 126 5.32 -36.99 -34.74
C ASP A 126 4.62 -38.24 -34.19
N ALA A 127 4.98 -39.42 -34.70
CA ALA A 127 4.50 -40.70 -34.19
C ALA A 127 4.90 -40.93 -32.73
N ARG A 128 6.13 -40.55 -32.33
CA ARG A 128 6.63 -40.69 -30.96
C ARG A 128 6.00 -39.68 -30.00
N LEU A 129 5.87 -38.42 -30.41
CA LEU A 129 5.14 -37.39 -29.64
C LEU A 129 3.67 -37.79 -29.39
N THR A 130 2.99 -38.31 -30.42
CA THR A 130 1.62 -38.82 -30.29
C THR A 130 1.53 -40.00 -29.31
N ALA A 131 2.51 -40.90 -29.32
CA ALA A 131 2.57 -42.03 -28.39
C ALA A 131 2.85 -41.61 -26.94
N GLU A 132 3.74 -40.63 -26.69
CA GLU A 132 4.01 -40.12 -25.34
C GLU A 132 2.79 -39.40 -24.73
N LEU A 133 2.05 -38.63 -25.53
CA LEU A 133 0.81 -37.99 -25.09
C LEU A 133 -0.24 -39.04 -24.69
N GLN A 134 -0.49 -40.04 -25.54
CA GLN A 134 -1.41 -41.15 -25.20
C GLN A 134 -0.93 -41.99 -24.01
N HIS A 135 0.38 -42.06 -23.74
CA HIS A 135 0.91 -42.70 -22.54
C HIS A 135 0.62 -41.87 -21.29
N ARG A 136 0.79 -40.54 -21.33
CA ARG A 136 0.46 -39.66 -20.20
C ARG A 136 -1.02 -39.71 -19.84
N GLU A 137 -1.91 -39.57 -20.82
CA GLU A 137 -3.37 -39.66 -20.61
C GLU A 137 -3.78 -40.96 -19.90
N ARG A 138 -3.16 -42.10 -20.24
CA ARG A 138 -3.40 -43.39 -19.56
C ARG A 138 -2.84 -43.45 -18.15
N VAL A 139 -1.68 -42.83 -17.88
CA VAL A 139 -1.10 -42.77 -16.52
C VAL A 139 -1.99 -41.93 -15.62
N ASP A 140 -2.49 -40.79 -16.11
CA ASP A 140 -3.39 -39.91 -15.37
C ASP A 140 -4.75 -40.59 -15.11
N GLU A 141 -5.33 -41.28 -16.10
CA GLU A 141 -6.57 -42.05 -15.92
C GLU A 141 -6.42 -43.19 -14.88
N ILE A 142 -5.25 -43.85 -14.84
CA ILE A 142 -4.93 -44.86 -13.82
C ILE A 142 -4.78 -44.22 -12.43
N ALA A 143 -4.17 -43.04 -12.34
CA ALA A 143 -4.01 -42.31 -11.08
C ALA A 143 -5.37 -41.85 -10.51
N GLU A 144 -6.27 -41.31 -11.34
CA GLU A 144 -7.63 -40.95 -10.94
C GLU A 144 -8.44 -42.15 -10.46
N ARG A 145 -8.42 -43.26 -11.22
CA ARG A 145 -9.10 -44.51 -10.83
C ARG A 145 -8.60 -45.03 -9.49
N LYS A 146 -7.30 -44.93 -9.20
CA LYS A 146 -6.71 -45.32 -7.92
C LYS A 146 -7.15 -44.41 -6.77
N GLN A 147 -7.12 -43.08 -6.96
CA GLN A 147 -7.64 -42.14 -5.96
C GLN A 147 -9.14 -42.33 -5.68
N ARG A 148 -9.92 -42.76 -6.68
CA ARG A 148 -11.35 -43.07 -6.52
C ARG A 148 -11.55 -44.29 -5.62
N ALA A 149 -10.83 -45.38 -5.89
CA ALA A 149 -10.86 -46.60 -5.06
C ALA A 149 -10.40 -46.33 -3.62
N ASP A 150 -9.32 -45.55 -3.43
CA ASP A 150 -8.81 -45.17 -2.11
C ASP A 150 -9.83 -44.31 -1.31
N ARG A 151 -10.69 -43.55 -1.98
CA ARG A 151 -11.79 -42.80 -1.36
C ARG A 151 -12.98 -43.71 -1.02
N GLU A 152 -13.36 -44.60 -1.93
CA GLU A 152 -14.48 -45.54 -1.74
C GLU A 152 -14.20 -46.49 -0.56
N GLN A 153 -13.00 -47.08 -0.47
CA GLN A 153 -12.60 -47.89 0.69
C GLN A 153 -12.60 -47.11 2.01
N ARG A 154 -12.21 -45.83 2.01
CA ARG A 154 -12.26 -44.99 3.22
C ARG A 154 -13.69 -44.72 3.69
N VAL A 155 -14.66 -44.61 2.79
CA VAL A 155 -16.08 -44.45 3.13
C VAL A 155 -16.63 -45.75 3.71
N GLU A 156 -16.34 -46.90 3.10
CA GLU A 156 -16.78 -48.21 3.61
C GLU A 156 -16.22 -48.52 5.02
N HIS A 157 -14.92 -48.30 5.24
CA HIS A 157 -14.32 -48.46 6.56
C HIS A 157 -14.84 -47.47 7.62
N SER A 158 -15.33 -46.30 7.20
CA SER A 158 -16.00 -45.36 8.12
C SER A 158 -17.43 -45.78 8.45
N ALA A 159 -18.16 -46.37 7.50
CA ALA A 159 -19.53 -46.83 7.69
C ALA A 159 -19.60 -48.05 8.64
N GLN A 160 -18.66 -48.98 8.54
CA GLN A 160 -18.62 -50.20 9.35
C GLN A 160 -18.29 -49.97 10.85
N ARG A 161 -17.98 -48.74 11.28
CA ARG A 161 -17.69 -48.41 12.69
C ARG A 161 -18.86 -47.80 13.46
N ALA A 162 -20.02 -47.57 12.83
CA ALA A 162 -21.18 -46.94 13.46
C ALA A 162 -22.26 -47.96 13.87
N GLY A 163 -22.12 -48.56 15.06
CA GLY A 163 -23.18 -49.34 15.70
C GLY A 163 -24.24 -48.43 16.38
N PRO A 164 -25.49 -48.90 16.56
CA PRO A 164 -26.59 -48.06 17.06
C PRO A 164 -26.56 -47.86 18.59
N ASN A 165 -26.88 -46.63 19.03
CA ASN A 165 -27.02 -46.28 20.45
C ASN A 165 -28.33 -46.81 21.06
N HIS A 166 -28.25 -47.29 22.30
CA HIS A 166 -29.39 -47.42 23.23
C HIS A 166 -28.99 -46.87 24.62
N ALA A 167 -29.99 -46.45 25.40
CA ALA A 167 -29.79 -45.64 26.61
C ALA A 167 -29.49 -46.47 27.87
N GLY A 168 -28.81 -45.86 28.85
CA GLY A 168 -28.52 -46.48 30.15
C GLY A 168 -27.98 -45.47 31.18
N HIS A 169 -28.30 -45.69 32.45
CA HIS A 169 -27.95 -44.83 33.59
C HIS A 169 -26.75 -45.40 34.41
N GLN A 170 -26.25 -44.59 35.35
CA GLN A 170 -25.44 -44.93 36.56
C GLN A 170 -23.89 -45.10 36.51
N ARG A 171 -23.24 -44.08 37.08
CA ARG A 171 -22.22 -44.06 38.16
C ARG A 171 -21.05 -45.08 38.24
N ARG A 172 -19.89 -44.48 38.57
CA ARG A 172 -18.68 -44.99 39.29
C ARG A 172 -17.66 -45.83 38.49
N GLY A 173 -16.38 -45.56 38.79
CA GLY A 173 -15.20 -46.26 38.29
C GLY A 173 -14.03 -45.29 38.13
N GLU A 174 -12.97 -45.45 38.92
CA GLU A 174 -11.66 -44.82 38.69
C GLU A 174 -10.75 -45.87 38.05
N GLU A 175 -9.99 -45.52 37.00
CA GLU A 175 -8.61 -46.01 36.82
C GLU A 175 -7.87 -45.20 35.74
N GLN A 176 -6.55 -45.36 35.69
CA GLN A 176 -5.63 -44.69 34.74
C GLN A 176 -5.07 -45.73 33.77
N ASP A 177 -4.76 -45.35 32.52
CA ASP A 177 -3.80 -46.13 31.72
C ASP A 177 -3.09 -45.28 30.63
N GLU A 178 -1.89 -45.70 30.24
CA GLU A 178 -1.02 -45.03 29.25
C GLU A 178 -1.12 -45.67 27.84
N PRO A 179 -1.00 -44.89 26.75
CA PRO A 179 -0.71 -45.44 25.43
C PRO A 179 0.80 -45.66 25.22
N ARG A 180 1.25 -46.92 25.24
CA ARG A 180 2.66 -47.31 25.04
C ARG A 180 3.18 -47.03 23.61
N ALA A 181 4.46 -46.65 23.52
CA ALA A 181 5.18 -46.44 22.27
C ALA A 181 5.58 -47.75 21.54
N LEU A 182 5.59 -47.71 20.21
CA LEU A 182 6.07 -48.79 19.35
C LEU A 182 7.61 -48.76 19.26
N ARG A 183 8.28 -49.91 19.42
CA ARG A 183 9.75 -50.03 19.27
C ARG A 183 10.13 -50.58 17.90
N VAL A 184 11.07 -49.93 17.21
CA VAL A 184 11.87 -50.52 16.13
C VAL A 184 13.22 -50.93 16.70
N ARG A 185 13.77 -52.05 16.22
CA ARG A 185 15.01 -52.68 16.71
C ARG A 185 16.14 -52.41 15.72
N VAL A 186 17.29 -51.95 16.22
CA VAL A 186 18.56 -51.91 15.47
C VAL A 186 19.59 -52.68 16.29
N GLU A 187 20.38 -53.54 15.66
CA GLU A 187 21.32 -54.43 16.34
C GLU A 187 22.69 -53.77 16.57
N LYS A 188 23.44 -54.29 17.54
CA LYS A 188 24.67 -53.67 18.04
C LYS A 188 25.91 -54.04 17.22
N GLY A 189 26.74 -53.04 16.94
CA GLY A 189 28.19 -53.15 16.79
C GLY A 189 28.92 -52.25 17.80
N GLN A 190 29.70 -52.84 18.71
CA GLN A 190 30.60 -52.21 19.70
C GLN A 190 31.80 -53.16 19.89
N PRO A 191 32.96 -52.78 20.48
CA PRO A 191 33.26 -51.63 21.37
C PRO A 191 34.31 -50.66 20.76
N GLY A 192 34.86 -49.65 21.43
CA GLY A 192 34.76 -49.10 22.79
C GLY A 192 35.27 -47.65 22.81
N PHE A 193 35.68 -46.99 23.90
CA PHE A 193 35.84 -47.41 25.31
C PHE A 193 35.82 -46.15 26.20
N GLY A 194 35.15 -46.20 27.36
CA GLY A 194 35.20 -45.16 28.41
C GLY A 194 34.45 -43.84 28.11
N GLY A 195 33.85 -43.15 29.08
CA GLY A 195 33.61 -43.51 30.48
C GLY A 195 33.93 -42.37 31.44
N GLU A 196 32.94 -42.05 32.28
CA GLU A 196 33.00 -41.14 33.43
C GLU A 196 33.26 -39.63 33.16
N ASP A 197 32.83 -38.70 34.04
CA ASP A 197 31.51 -38.55 34.67
C ASP A 197 31.39 -37.13 35.30
N ARG A 198 30.16 -36.74 35.69
CA ARG A 198 29.80 -35.72 36.73
C ARG A 198 29.41 -34.26 36.34
N LEU A 199 28.08 -34.09 36.30
CA LEU A 199 27.27 -33.29 37.25
C LEU A 199 27.33 -31.74 37.27
N LEU A 200 26.10 -31.19 37.23
CA LEU A 200 25.54 -29.99 37.90
C LEU A 200 25.42 -28.64 37.16
N ALA A 201 24.14 -28.23 37.07
CA ALA A 201 23.60 -26.89 37.27
C ALA A 201 24.13 -25.71 36.42
N ASN A 202 23.36 -25.36 35.38
CA ASN A 202 23.49 -24.07 34.69
C ASN A 202 23.04 -22.90 35.59
N GLY A 203 23.99 -22.06 36.01
CA GLY A 203 23.72 -20.70 36.50
C GLY A 203 23.81 -19.67 35.37
N VAL A 204 22.99 -18.62 35.43
CA VAL A 204 23.02 -17.52 34.44
C VAL A 204 24.11 -16.51 34.80
N VAL A 205 24.94 -16.13 33.81
CA VAL A 205 25.80 -14.94 33.89
C VAL A 205 25.70 -14.13 32.58
N VAL A 206 25.59 -12.81 32.70
CA VAL A 206 25.51 -11.84 31.60
C VAL A 206 26.86 -11.13 31.44
N PHE A 207 27.26 -10.78 30.22
CA PHE A 207 28.34 -9.81 30.00
C PHE A 207 27.98 -8.71 28.99
N ARG A 208 28.24 -7.47 29.41
CA ARG A 208 28.44 -6.28 28.54
C ARG A 208 29.93 -6.18 28.22
N ARG A 209 30.30 -5.72 27.01
CA ARG A 209 30.93 -4.38 26.83
C ARG A 209 31.09 -3.98 25.35
N ALA A 210 31.49 -2.72 25.15
CA ALA A 210 31.85 -2.10 23.88
C ALA A 210 33.36 -2.16 23.64
N GLY A 211 33.81 -1.72 22.45
CA GLY A 211 35.10 -1.06 22.28
C GLY A 211 36.13 -1.76 21.38
N GLU A 212 36.18 -1.31 20.13
CA GLU A 212 37.34 -1.27 19.21
C GLU A 212 38.10 -2.54 18.75
N ALA A 213 38.63 -2.38 17.52
CA ALA A 213 39.83 -2.98 16.92
C ALA A 213 40.20 -4.46 17.20
N VAL A 214 40.13 -5.27 16.13
CA VAL A 214 40.98 -6.47 15.96
C VAL A 214 41.77 -6.34 14.65
N HIS A 215 43.09 -6.42 14.73
CA HIS A 215 43.97 -6.52 13.57
C HIS A 215 43.82 -7.90 12.91
N LEU A 216 43.63 -7.95 11.58
CA LEU A 216 43.81 -9.21 10.84
C LEU A 216 45.27 -9.34 10.40
N TRP A 217 45.95 -10.38 10.88
CA TRP A 217 47.33 -10.69 10.53
C TRP A 217 47.34 -11.67 9.35
N ILE A 218 47.95 -11.27 8.22
CA ILE A 218 48.18 -12.15 7.07
C ILE A 218 49.66 -12.52 7.07
N GLY A 219 49.95 -13.81 7.23
CA GLY A 219 51.31 -14.34 7.11
C GLY A 219 51.82 -14.20 5.67
N GLY A 220 53.04 -13.69 5.51
CA GLY A 220 53.70 -13.59 4.21
C GLY A 220 54.79 -14.66 4.02
N ASP A 221 55.38 -14.68 2.83
CA ASP A 221 56.76 -15.14 2.64
C ASP A 221 57.50 -14.11 1.77
N ALA A 222 58.83 -14.12 1.82
CA ALA A 222 59.66 -12.98 1.46
C ALA A 222 60.67 -13.26 0.36
N ARG A 223 60.97 -12.23 -0.46
CA ARG A 223 62.34 -11.76 -0.80
C ARG A 223 62.31 -10.59 -1.80
N GLY A 224 63.15 -9.58 -1.58
CA GLY A 224 63.38 -8.45 -2.50
C GLY A 224 63.80 -7.17 -1.78
N ARG A 225 64.96 -6.58 -2.13
CA ARG A 225 65.47 -5.31 -1.56
C ARG A 225 65.60 -4.22 -2.66
N PRO A 226 65.73 -2.92 -2.29
CA PRO A 226 65.15 -1.82 -3.09
C PRO A 226 66.14 -1.02 -3.96
N ALA A 227 65.58 -0.15 -4.80
CA ALA A 227 66.25 0.98 -5.46
C ALA A 227 65.49 2.31 -5.23
N ARG A 228 66.14 3.46 -5.45
CA ARG A 228 65.64 4.83 -5.13
C ARG A 228 65.15 5.59 -6.38
N GLY A 229 64.14 6.48 -6.28
CA GLY A 229 63.70 7.31 -7.43
C GLY A 229 62.70 8.45 -7.20
N ARG A 230 63.16 9.60 -6.67
CA ARG A 230 62.73 11.03 -6.84
C ARG A 230 61.23 11.46 -7.06
N ARG A 231 60.79 12.46 -6.28
CA ARG A 231 59.81 13.53 -6.62
C ARG A 231 60.50 14.65 -7.45
N PRO A 232 59.81 15.56 -8.19
CA PRO A 232 59.00 16.73 -7.71
C PRO A 232 57.53 16.71 -8.26
N GLN A 233 56.50 17.47 -7.86
CA GLN A 233 56.25 18.82 -7.28
C GLN A 233 55.93 19.98 -8.28
N LEU A 234 54.62 20.31 -8.36
CA LEU A 234 53.95 21.63 -8.21
C LEU A 234 54.25 22.88 -9.10
N ARG A 235 53.12 23.58 -9.41
CA ARG A 235 52.86 25.05 -9.48
C ARG A 235 52.79 25.85 -10.81
N GLU A 236 51.54 26.29 -11.10
CA GLU A 236 51.01 27.68 -11.22
C GLU A 236 51.61 28.78 -12.16
N HIS A 237 50.67 29.53 -12.79
CA HIS A 237 50.71 30.90 -13.35
C HIS A 237 51.47 31.22 -14.67
N GLY A 238 50.95 32.21 -15.43
CA GLY A 238 51.74 32.99 -16.42
C GLY A 238 50.96 33.57 -17.60
N ALA A 239 50.66 34.88 -17.57
CA ALA A 239 49.77 35.58 -18.51
C ALA A 239 50.40 36.12 -19.84
N ALA A 240 49.52 36.37 -20.82
CA ALA A 240 49.43 37.56 -21.70
C ALA A 240 50.35 37.82 -22.95
N GLN A 241 49.66 38.30 -24.00
CA GLN A 241 50.01 39.31 -25.04
C GLN A 241 50.99 39.04 -26.22
N LEU A 242 50.48 39.33 -27.43
CA LEU A 242 51.03 39.99 -28.66
C LEU A 242 50.17 39.50 -29.88
N ALA A 243 49.49 40.35 -30.67
CA ALA A 243 49.96 41.22 -31.78
C ALA A 243 50.45 40.43 -33.03
N GLU A 244 50.09 40.73 -34.29
CA GLU A 244 49.36 41.86 -34.91
C GLU A 244 48.85 41.48 -36.35
N ARG A 245 47.79 42.15 -36.88
CA ARG A 245 47.45 42.37 -38.32
C ARG A 245 47.08 41.17 -39.23
N ASP A 246 46.52 41.32 -40.45
CA ASP A 246 46.20 42.49 -41.33
C ASP A 246 44.67 42.61 -41.68
N ASP A 247 44.30 43.59 -42.52
CA ASP A 247 42.95 44.13 -42.78
C ASP A 247 42.25 43.64 -44.09
N GLU A 248 40.95 43.93 -44.27
CA GLU A 248 40.35 44.54 -45.50
C GLU A 248 38.80 44.82 -45.38
N ASP A 249 38.46 46.11 -45.37
CA ASP A 249 37.32 46.89 -45.94
C ASP A 249 35.82 46.46 -45.88
N GLY A 250 34.94 47.45 -45.67
CA GLY A 250 33.47 47.36 -45.88
C GLY A 250 32.60 48.41 -45.16
N ASP A 251 32.43 49.61 -45.76
CA ASP A 251 31.59 50.74 -45.29
C ASP A 251 30.05 50.42 -45.28
N GLU A 252 29.11 51.25 -44.79
CA GLU A 252 29.05 52.72 -44.63
C GLU A 252 28.00 53.15 -43.55
N ASP A 253 27.93 54.46 -43.23
CA ASP A 253 27.13 55.08 -42.14
C ASP A 253 25.59 55.13 -42.37
N ASP A 254 24.77 55.37 -41.32
CA ASP A 254 24.09 56.69 -41.19
C ASP A 254 23.48 57.09 -39.81
N HIS A 255 23.71 58.38 -39.50
CA HIS A 255 23.05 59.37 -38.63
C HIS A 255 22.33 59.09 -37.28
N GLU A 256 22.81 59.81 -36.25
CA GLU A 256 22.06 60.23 -35.04
C GLU A 256 20.94 61.25 -35.33
N ARG A 257 20.00 61.44 -34.37
CA ARG A 257 19.51 62.78 -33.93
C ARG A 257 18.65 62.75 -32.65
N ARG A 258 18.91 63.70 -31.74
CA ARG A 258 18.01 64.19 -30.67
C ARG A 258 18.01 65.73 -30.70
N PRO A 259 16.91 66.40 -30.30
CA PRO A 259 17.08 67.53 -29.36
C PRO A 259 15.94 67.74 -28.33
N THR A 260 16.35 68.08 -27.10
CA THR A 260 15.79 69.05 -26.10
C THR A 260 14.27 69.24 -25.83
N HIS A 261 13.95 69.21 -24.52
CA HIS A 261 12.96 70.00 -23.73
C HIS A 261 11.83 70.82 -24.42
N ASP A 262 10.60 70.73 -23.88
CA ASP A 262 10.11 71.60 -22.77
C ASP A 262 8.76 71.09 -22.16
N GLY A 263 8.45 71.50 -20.93
CA GLY A 263 7.09 71.92 -20.55
C GLY A 263 6.03 70.92 -20.03
N ARG A 264 5.81 70.95 -18.70
CA ARG A 264 4.53 70.77 -17.96
C ARG A 264 3.97 69.35 -17.72
N ASP A 265 3.89 68.98 -16.44
CA ASP A 265 2.90 68.03 -15.91
C ASP A 265 1.47 68.61 -16.03
N PRO A 266 0.44 67.75 -16.03
CA PRO A 266 -0.31 67.59 -14.78
C PRO A 266 -0.58 66.14 -14.34
N ILE A 267 -0.79 65.99 -13.03
CA ILE A 267 -1.05 64.73 -12.30
C ILE A 267 -2.33 64.03 -12.76
N ILE A 268 -2.29 62.69 -12.94
CA ILE A 268 -3.30 61.71 -12.45
C ILE A 268 -2.82 60.25 -12.68
N GLY A 269 -3.01 59.39 -11.67
CA GLY A 269 -3.23 57.94 -11.84
C GLY A 269 -2.11 57.08 -12.44
N GLY A 270 -1.06 56.76 -11.67
CA GLY A 270 -0.05 55.75 -12.03
C GLY A 270 0.13 54.67 -10.96
N THR A 271 -0.17 53.41 -11.28
CA THR A 271 0.02 52.26 -10.38
C THR A 271 1.51 52.04 -10.09
N VAL A 272 1.90 52.03 -8.81
CA VAL A 272 3.29 51.75 -8.42
C VAL A 272 3.60 50.27 -8.58
N CYS A 273 4.22 49.91 -9.71
CA CYS A 273 4.88 48.61 -9.87
C CYS A 273 6.10 48.53 -8.93
N HIS A 274 5.87 48.03 -7.71
CA HIS A 274 6.96 47.56 -6.87
C HIS A 274 7.61 46.32 -7.51
N TYR A 275 8.71 46.55 -8.23
CA TYR A 275 9.74 45.54 -8.46
C TYR A 275 10.38 45.18 -7.11
N ALA A 276 9.68 44.32 -6.35
CA ALA A 276 10.21 43.73 -5.14
C ALA A 276 11.39 42.83 -5.53
N ILE A 277 12.62 43.33 -5.31
CA ILE A 277 13.84 42.53 -5.47
C ILE A 277 13.68 41.30 -4.58
N GLY A 278 13.56 40.14 -5.21
CA GLY A 278 13.23 38.89 -4.55
C GLY A 278 14.36 38.45 -3.64
N VAL A 279 14.34 38.87 -2.38
CA VAL A 279 15.02 38.16 -1.29
C VAL A 279 14.48 36.74 -1.33
N ALA A 280 15.32 35.81 -1.78
CA ALA A 280 14.92 34.43 -2.01
C ALA A 280 14.56 33.77 -0.68
N ARG A 281 13.27 33.86 -0.31
CA ARG A 281 12.70 33.07 0.79
C ARG A 281 12.98 31.62 0.46
N PHE A 282 13.82 30.99 1.29
CA PHE A 282 14.02 29.56 1.27
C PHE A 282 12.64 28.88 1.25
N ALA A 283 12.32 28.15 0.19
CA ALA A 283 11.11 27.34 0.09
C ALA A 283 11.26 26.17 1.06
N ALA A 284 10.98 26.43 2.34
CA ALA A 284 11.53 25.69 3.47
C ALA A 284 10.76 24.40 3.76
N MET A 285 10.53 23.57 2.73
CA MET A 285 9.54 22.47 2.70
C MET A 285 8.13 22.97 3.07
N ARG A 286 7.14 22.07 3.11
CA ARG A 286 5.76 22.41 3.50
C ARG A 286 5.47 22.08 4.96
N SER A 287 4.44 22.73 5.53
CA SER A 287 3.98 22.56 6.91
C SER A 287 2.54 22.08 6.93
N GLY A 288 2.12 21.50 8.07
CA GLY A 288 0.74 21.10 8.29
C GLY A 288 -0.23 22.25 8.08
N HIS A 289 0.15 23.47 8.50
CA HIS A 289 -0.62 24.70 8.23
C HIS A 289 -0.75 25.00 6.72
N HIS A 290 0.34 24.99 5.95
CA HIS A 290 0.30 25.24 4.50
C HIS A 290 -0.38 24.12 3.70
N TYR A 291 -0.42 22.90 4.24
CA TYR A 291 -1.21 21.81 3.69
C TYR A 291 -2.71 21.98 3.99
N LEU A 292 -3.09 22.23 5.24
CA LEU A 292 -4.50 22.47 5.59
C LEU A 292 -5.10 23.63 4.79
N ALA A 293 -4.32 24.70 4.57
CA ALA A 293 -4.74 25.86 3.80
C ALA A 293 -4.91 25.62 2.28
N SER A 294 -4.30 24.59 1.69
CA SER A 294 -4.46 24.30 0.24
C SER A 294 -5.66 23.40 -0.08
N LEU A 295 -6.30 22.82 0.93
CA LEU A 295 -7.51 22.00 0.76
C LEU A 295 -8.80 22.84 0.74
N ASP A 296 -8.71 24.13 1.07
CA ASP A 296 -9.77 25.14 0.89
C ASP A 296 -9.69 25.74 -0.53
N ASP A 297 -9.82 24.86 -1.52
CA ASP A 297 -9.62 25.14 -2.96
C ASP A 297 -10.89 24.99 -3.81
N GLY A 298 -12.05 24.76 -3.16
CA GLY A 298 -13.32 24.56 -3.84
C GLY A 298 -13.50 23.20 -4.55
N ARG A 299 -12.64 22.20 -4.27
CA ARG A 299 -12.81 20.80 -4.74
C ARG A 299 -14.25 20.28 -4.63
N ALA A 300 -14.70 19.52 -5.63
CA ALA A 300 -16.05 18.97 -5.66
C ALA A 300 -16.09 17.53 -5.13
N VAL A 301 -16.11 17.39 -3.80
CA VAL A 301 -16.32 16.11 -3.11
C VAL A 301 -17.81 15.91 -2.83
N PHE A 302 -18.33 14.74 -3.18
CA PHE A 302 -19.75 14.38 -3.01
C PHE A 302 -19.89 13.17 -2.07
N LEU A 303 -20.67 13.31 -1.01
CA LEU A 303 -20.83 12.30 0.03
C LEU A 303 -22.32 12.19 0.41
N ASP A 304 -22.84 10.97 0.46
CA ASP A 304 -24.25 10.67 0.75
C ASP A 304 -25.26 11.41 -0.17
N GLY A 305 -24.80 11.82 -1.37
CA GLY A 305 -25.54 12.60 -2.37
C GLY A 305 -25.20 14.10 -2.37
N GLU A 306 -24.70 14.63 -1.27
CA GLU A 306 -24.49 16.07 -1.05
C GLU A 306 -23.06 16.53 -1.32
N ARG A 307 -22.86 17.81 -1.69
CA ARG A 307 -21.53 18.39 -1.87
C ARG A 307 -20.93 18.81 -0.53
N VAL A 308 -19.77 18.25 -0.19
CA VAL A 308 -19.00 18.60 1.01
C VAL A 308 -18.41 20.00 0.83
N GLY A 309 -18.76 20.93 1.72
CA GLY A 309 -18.31 22.32 1.64
C GLY A 309 -16.84 22.53 1.97
N ASP A 310 -16.33 21.85 3.01
CA ASP A 310 -14.93 21.93 3.45
C ASP A 310 -14.47 20.57 4.00
N VAL A 311 -13.50 19.96 3.32
CA VAL A 311 -12.97 18.64 3.70
C VAL A 311 -12.17 18.65 4.99
N THR A 312 -11.51 19.77 5.33
CA THR A 312 -10.70 19.93 6.55
C THR A 312 -11.54 20.01 7.81
N LYS A 313 -12.80 20.46 7.69
CA LYS A 313 -13.78 20.56 8.78
C LYS A 313 -14.77 19.39 8.79
N HIS A 314 -15.02 18.72 7.66
CA HIS A 314 -16.01 17.66 7.58
C HIS A 314 -15.60 16.39 8.36
N PRO A 315 -16.44 15.83 9.27
CA PRO A 315 -16.06 14.73 10.16
C PRO A 315 -15.52 13.46 9.48
N ALA A 316 -15.91 13.21 8.23
CA ALA A 316 -15.41 12.08 7.45
C ALA A 316 -13.90 12.13 7.13
N PHE A 317 -13.31 13.32 7.05
CA PHE A 317 -11.97 13.52 6.48
C PHE A 317 -11.05 14.38 7.36
N ALA A 318 -11.62 15.24 8.22
CA ALA A 318 -10.89 16.21 9.05
C ALA A 318 -9.76 15.60 9.90
N GLU A 319 -9.99 14.43 10.50
CA GLU A 319 -8.98 13.76 11.33
C GLU A 319 -7.87 13.09 10.49
N PRO A 320 -8.14 12.24 9.47
CA PRO A 320 -7.11 11.78 8.52
C PRO A 320 -6.29 12.90 7.88
N ILE A 321 -6.95 13.97 7.43
CA ILE A 321 -6.28 15.18 6.91
C ILE A 321 -5.32 15.74 7.96
N ARG A 322 -5.79 15.99 9.18
CA ARG A 322 -4.95 16.53 10.26
C ARG A 322 -3.82 15.58 10.70
N ARG A 323 -3.93 14.26 10.50
CA ARG A 323 -2.82 13.33 10.71
C ARG A 323 -1.73 13.48 9.66
N ILE A 324 -2.07 13.63 8.38
CA ILE A 324 -1.08 13.95 7.34
C ILE A 324 -0.44 15.33 7.61
N ALA A 325 -1.23 16.32 8.04
CA ALA A 325 -0.71 17.64 8.42
C ALA A 325 0.37 17.56 9.52
N GLN A 326 0.12 16.77 10.57
CA GLN A 326 1.07 16.50 11.65
C GLN A 326 2.35 15.80 11.16
N THR A 327 2.25 14.92 10.15
CA THR A 327 3.43 14.26 9.56
C THR A 327 4.32 15.24 8.77
N TRP A 328 3.75 16.28 8.12
CA TRP A 328 4.58 17.36 7.57
C TRP A 328 5.34 18.10 8.66
N ASP A 329 4.66 18.53 9.74
CA ASP A 329 5.33 19.27 10.82
C ASP A 329 6.41 18.42 11.53
N LEU A 330 6.22 17.09 11.59
CA LEU A 330 7.26 16.14 11.98
C LEU A 330 8.43 16.09 10.98
N ALA A 331 8.16 16.00 9.66
CA ALA A 331 9.19 15.98 8.62
C ALA A 331 10.01 17.29 8.56
N ARG A 332 9.45 18.41 9.02
CA ARG A 332 10.16 19.70 9.18
C ARG A 332 11.08 19.76 10.39
N ALA A 333 10.81 18.97 11.44
CA ALA A 333 11.50 19.08 12.72
C ALA A 333 13.02 18.86 12.56
N ALA A 334 13.83 19.54 13.36
CA ALA A 334 15.29 19.63 13.14
C ALA A 334 15.98 18.26 12.97
N ASP A 335 15.61 17.27 13.79
CA ASP A 335 16.20 15.92 13.77
C ASP A 335 15.79 15.10 12.52
N ALA A 336 14.62 15.39 11.95
CA ALA A 336 14.19 14.79 10.68
C ALA A 336 15.02 15.33 9.50
N GLN A 337 15.44 16.60 9.55
CA GLN A 337 16.08 17.27 8.42
C GLN A 337 17.35 16.56 7.95
N ALA A 338 18.24 16.16 8.85
CA ALA A 338 19.50 15.52 8.46
C ALA A 338 19.32 14.10 7.87
N SER A 339 18.25 13.39 8.25
CA SER A 339 18.07 11.97 7.93
C SER A 339 17.08 11.69 6.80
N THR A 340 16.16 12.63 6.51
CA THR A 340 15.04 12.51 5.56
C THR A 340 14.92 13.67 4.55
N THR A 341 15.95 14.51 4.43
CA THR A 341 16.05 15.53 3.36
C THR A 341 17.37 15.41 2.61
N TYR A 342 17.45 15.99 1.42
CA TYR A 342 18.68 16.14 0.65
C TYR A 342 18.89 17.60 0.27
N VAL A 343 20.14 17.94 -0.09
CA VAL A 343 20.45 19.22 -0.74
C VAL A 343 20.53 18.97 -2.24
N ASP A 344 19.77 19.72 -3.02
CA ASP A 344 19.84 19.70 -4.48
C ASP A 344 21.20 20.28 -4.92
N PRO A 345 22.05 19.51 -5.63
CA PRO A 345 23.39 19.97 -6.04
C PRO A 345 23.36 21.05 -7.11
N VAL A 346 22.23 21.28 -7.79
CA VAL A 346 22.08 22.33 -8.81
C VAL A 346 21.62 23.65 -8.19
N THR A 347 20.64 23.60 -7.27
CA THR A 347 20.01 24.81 -6.71
C THR A 347 20.51 25.18 -5.31
N GLY A 348 21.22 24.29 -4.63
CA GLY A 348 21.63 24.44 -3.22
C GLY A 348 20.47 24.40 -2.21
N ARG A 349 19.23 24.16 -2.67
CA ARG A 349 18.02 24.10 -1.85
C ARG A 349 17.92 22.76 -1.12
N ARG A 350 17.26 22.76 0.05
CA ARG A 350 16.97 21.54 0.82
C ARG A 350 15.54 21.08 0.54
N HIS A 351 15.37 19.84 0.11
CA HIS A 351 14.07 19.24 -0.22
C HIS A 351 13.85 17.91 0.53
N SER A 352 12.59 17.56 0.77
CA SER A 352 12.21 16.25 1.32
C SER A 352 12.76 15.12 0.43
N ALA A 353 13.39 14.11 1.04
CA ALA A 353 13.98 13.00 0.29
C ALA A 353 12.93 12.03 -0.29
N MET A 354 11.63 12.28 -0.12
CA MET A 354 10.59 11.62 -0.92
C MET A 354 10.65 12.02 -2.41
N TRP A 355 11.25 13.17 -2.72
CA TRP A 355 11.53 13.63 -4.08
C TRP A 355 12.94 13.27 -4.57
N LEU A 356 13.78 12.64 -3.74
CA LEU A 356 15.15 12.30 -4.13
C LEU A 356 15.15 11.30 -5.29
N ILE A 357 15.57 11.72 -6.49
CA ILE A 357 15.86 10.82 -7.61
C ILE A 357 17.10 10.00 -7.21
N PRO A 358 16.96 8.70 -6.89
CA PRO A 358 18.05 7.96 -6.29
C PRO A 358 19.09 7.57 -7.35
N ARG A 359 20.38 7.66 -7.02
CA ARG A 359 21.50 7.32 -7.90
C ARG A 359 22.37 6.19 -7.36
N SER A 360 22.21 5.87 -6.07
CA SER A 360 22.98 4.89 -5.31
C SER A 360 22.12 4.08 -4.34
N ALA A 361 22.72 3.09 -3.68
CA ALA A 361 22.11 2.39 -2.54
C ALA A 361 21.92 3.30 -1.31
N GLU A 362 22.78 4.32 -1.14
CA GLU A 362 22.68 5.28 -0.03
C GLU A 362 21.45 6.18 -0.19
N ASP A 363 21.15 6.62 -1.43
CA ASP A 363 19.92 7.35 -1.73
C ASP A 363 18.67 6.52 -1.45
N LEU A 364 18.69 5.21 -1.77
CA LEU A 364 17.60 4.32 -1.40
C LEU A 364 17.46 4.17 0.11
N GLY A 365 18.58 4.17 0.86
CA GLY A 365 18.59 4.27 2.33
C GLY A 365 17.98 5.57 2.87
N ALA A 366 18.26 6.71 2.22
CA ALA A 366 17.63 8.00 2.55
C ALA A 366 16.13 7.98 2.26
N ARG A 367 15.72 7.38 1.12
CA ARG A 367 14.31 7.14 0.82
C ARG A 367 13.65 6.22 1.84
N ARG A 368 14.25 5.09 2.24
CA ARG A 368 13.70 4.20 3.28
C ARG A 368 13.49 4.92 4.61
N ARG A 369 14.47 5.70 5.10
CA ARG A 369 14.31 6.51 6.32
C ARG A 369 13.12 7.48 6.21
N THR A 370 12.96 8.10 5.05
CA THR A 370 11.86 9.03 4.77
C THR A 370 10.51 8.31 4.73
N HIS A 371 10.42 7.20 4.00
CA HIS A 371 9.22 6.36 3.91
C HIS A 371 8.81 5.77 5.27
N HIS A 372 9.77 5.45 6.15
CA HIS A 372 9.51 5.08 7.53
C HIS A 372 8.96 6.25 8.36
N LEU A 373 9.51 7.46 8.23
CA LEU A 373 8.99 8.66 8.89
C LEU A 373 7.54 8.97 8.48
N TRP A 374 7.18 8.78 7.22
CA TRP A 374 5.79 8.96 6.75
C TRP A 374 4.85 7.85 7.24
N ALA A 375 5.33 6.61 7.34
CA ALA A 375 4.51 5.47 7.78
C ALA A 375 4.26 5.44 9.30
N ALA A 376 5.27 5.74 10.11
CA ALA A 376 5.24 5.52 11.57
C ALA A 376 4.09 6.25 12.32
N PRO A 377 3.74 7.52 12.03
CA PRO A 377 2.63 8.22 12.70
C PRO A 377 1.25 7.58 12.48
N SER A 378 1.11 6.73 11.44
CA SER A 378 -0.11 5.97 11.15
C SER A 378 0.02 4.47 11.49
N TYR A 379 1.12 4.03 12.11
CA TYR A 379 1.43 2.61 12.31
C TYR A 379 1.44 1.80 10.99
N GLY A 380 1.83 2.46 9.88
CA GLY A 380 1.80 1.92 8.52
C GLY A 380 0.40 1.73 7.92
N LEU A 381 -0.67 2.17 8.60
CA LEU A 381 -2.06 2.00 8.18
C LEU A 381 -2.44 2.87 6.98
N MET A 382 -1.80 4.03 6.82
CA MET A 382 -1.94 4.88 5.64
C MET A 382 -0.85 4.48 4.62
N GLY A 383 -1.28 4.10 3.41
CA GLY A 383 -0.41 3.58 2.34
C GLY A 383 -0.38 4.41 1.06
N ARG A 384 -1.02 5.57 1.08
CA ARG A 384 -1.11 6.55 -0.02
C ARG A 384 -0.77 7.95 0.50
N THR A 385 0.09 8.02 1.50
CA THR A 385 0.79 9.22 1.99
C THR A 385 1.56 9.94 0.85
N PRO A 386 1.86 11.25 0.96
CA PRO A 386 2.48 12.05 -0.11
C PRO A 386 3.74 11.42 -0.75
N ASP A 387 4.54 10.74 0.06
CA ASP A 387 5.79 10.10 -0.33
C ASP A 387 5.64 8.92 -1.30
N HIS A 388 4.44 8.33 -1.41
CA HIS A 388 4.18 7.22 -2.32
C HIS A 388 4.18 7.66 -3.81
N VAL A 389 3.42 8.69 -4.18
CA VAL A 389 3.36 9.14 -5.59
C VAL A 389 4.56 10.01 -5.94
N ALA A 390 5.22 10.62 -4.95
CA ALA A 390 6.55 11.18 -5.11
C ALA A 390 7.57 10.17 -5.69
N CYS A 391 7.47 8.87 -5.33
CA CYS A 391 8.26 7.81 -5.99
C CYS A 391 8.01 7.70 -7.50
N VAL A 392 6.77 7.87 -7.95
CA VAL A 392 6.39 7.75 -9.36
C VAL A 392 6.96 8.93 -10.15
N LEU A 393 6.73 10.15 -9.67
CA LEU A 393 7.18 11.38 -10.32
C LEU A 393 8.71 11.53 -10.31
N SER A 394 9.38 11.20 -9.20
CA SER A 394 10.86 11.16 -9.13
C SER A 394 11.44 10.20 -10.17
N ALA A 395 10.82 9.03 -10.34
CA ALA A 395 11.27 8.02 -11.30
C ALA A 395 10.99 8.41 -12.75
N PHE A 396 9.90 9.14 -13.02
CA PHE A 396 9.60 9.67 -14.35
C PHE A 396 10.57 10.81 -14.72
N ALA A 397 10.83 11.76 -13.82
CA ALA A 397 11.80 12.84 -14.07
C ALA A 397 13.23 12.32 -14.23
N GLY A 398 13.64 11.35 -13.42
CA GLY A 398 14.92 10.63 -13.58
C GLY A 398 15.00 9.75 -14.84
N TRP A 399 13.88 9.56 -15.55
CA TRP A 399 13.78 8.71 -16.74
C TRP A 399 13.05 9.43 -17.89
N ARG A 400 13.23 10.76 -18.00
CA ARG A 400 12.52 11.63 -18.96
C ARG A 400 12.64 11.18 -20.42
N GLN A 401 13.72 10.46 -20.76
CA GLN A 401 13.96 9.86 -22.08
C GLN A 401 12.89 8.87 -22.56
N LEU A 402 12.07 8.31 -21.66
CA LEU A 402 10.90 7.52 -22.06
C LEU A 402 9.78 8.40 -22.63
N PHE A 403 9.61 9.61 -22.09
CA PHE A 403 8.55 10.55 -22.47
C PHE A 403 8.96 11.37 -23.70
N ASP A 404 10.26 11.65 -23.87
CA ASP A 404 10.81 12.23 -25.11
C ASP A 404 10.46 11.41 -26.37
N ARG A 405 10.24 10.10 -26.25
CA ARG A 405 9.78 9.22 -27.35
C ARG A 405 8.44 9.66 -27.96
N GLY A 406 7.62 10.40 -27.22
CA GLY A 406 6.38 11.02 -27.71
C GLY A 406 6.58 12.44 -28.25
N GLY A 407 7.79 12.99 -28.16
CA GLY A 407 8.14 14.40 -28.40
C GLY A 407 8.69 15.06 -27.13
N THR A 408 9.79 15.81 -27.26
CA THR A 408 10.56 16.39 -26.12
C THR A 408 9.71 17.15 -25.11
N ARG A 409 8.71 17.92 -25.58
CA ARG A 409 7.76 18.65 -24.73
C ARG A 409 7.17 17.80 -23.60
N PHE A 410 6.93 16.51 -23.84
CA PHE A 410 6.35 15.60 -22.85
C PHE A 410 7.35 15.21 -21.75
N GLY A 411 8.64 15.03 -22.09
CA GLY A 411 9.71 14.89 -21.11
C GLY A 411 9.92 16.18 -20.30
N ASP A 412 9.76 17.34 -20.93
CA ASP A 412 9.86 18.64 -20.25
C ASP A 412 8.67 18.91 -19.32
N ASN A 413 7.46 18.47 -19.70
CA ASN A 413 6.27 18.50 -18.85
C ASN A 413 6.45 17.65 -17.58
N VAL A 414 7.00 16.43 -17.72
CA VAL A 414 7.32 15.54 -16.59
C VAL A 414 8.31 16.20 -15.64
N VAL A 415 9.42 16.75 -16.15
CA VAL A 415 10.44 17.40 -15.31
C VAL A 415 9.86 18.62 -14.61
N ARG A 416 9.22 19.54 -15.34
CA ARG A 416 8.66 20.78 -14.78
C ARG A 416 7.61 20.50 -13.70
N PHE A 417 6.76 19.49 -13.87
CA PHE A 417 5.80 19.13 -12.81
C PHE A 417 6.47 18.44 -11.62
N TYR A 418 7.47 17.59 -11.82
CA TYR A 418 8.26 17.02 -10.73
C TYR A 418 8.98 18.11 -9.93
N GLU A 419 9.62 19.09 -10.59
CA GLU A 419 10.29 20.22 -9.94
C GLU A 419 9.29 21.06 -9.13
N ARG A 420 8.13 21.36 -9.72
CA ARG A 420 7.04 22.01 -9.00
C ARG A 420 6.61 21.22 -7.77
N ALA A 421 6.37 19.92 -7.91
CA ALA A 421 5.93 19.06 -6.82
C ALA A 421 6.99 18.90 -5.71
N ARG A 422 8.28 18.94 -6.05
CA ARG A 422 9.44 18.96 -5.14
C ARG A 422 9.58 20.31 -4.40
N ASP A 423 9.32 21.43 -5.05
CA ASP A 423 9.51 22.77 -4.50
C ASP A 423 8.29 23.25 -3.68
N GLU A 424 7.07 22.89 -4.08
CA GLU A 424 5.83 23.11 -3.32
C GLU A 424 5.53 21.99 -2.31
N ASP A 425 6.24 20.85 -2.40
CA ASP A 425 6.08 19.64 -1.56
C ASP A 425 4.64 19.11 -1.58
N LEU A 426 4.17 18.80 -2.80
CA LEU A 426 2.76 18.52 -3.12
C LEU A 426 2.29 17.11 -2.73
N TYR A 427 1.05 16.99 -2.26
CA TYR A 427 0.34 15.72 -2.19
C TYR A 427 -0.26 15.41 -3.55
N VAL A 428 0.29 14.40 -4.22
CA VAL A 428 -0.29 13.86 -5.45
C VAL A 428 -0.96 12.53 -5.11
N ALA A 429 -2.28 12.42 -5.28
CA ALA A 429 -2.96 11.14 -5.34
C ALA A 429 -2.92 10.59 -6.78
N TYR A 430 -3.15 9.30 -6.99
CA TYR A 430 -3.10 8.72 -8.32
C TYR A 430 -4.27 7.78 -8.64
N GLY A 431 -4.78 7.89 -9.87
CA GLY A 431 -5.83 7.05 -10.42
C GLY A 431 -5.29 6.34 -11.66
N ILE A 432 -4.87 5.09 -11.50
CA ILE A 432 -4.18 4.31 -12.54
C ILE A 432 -4.87 2.99 -12.91
N VAL A 433 -6.00 2.66 -12.28
CA VAL A 433 -6.76 1.43 -12.49
C VAL A 433 -8.16 1.79 -13.01
N PRO A 434 -8.54 1.34 -14.22
CA PRO A 434 -9.87 1.60 -14.77
C PRO A 434 -10.99 0.96 -13.93
N LEU A 435 -12.19 1.50 -14.07
CA LEU A 435 -13.39 0.95 -13.44
C LEU A 435 -13.64 -0.50 -13.88
N GLN A 436 -14.22 -1.30 -12.98
CA GLN A 436 -14.51 -2.71 -13.24
C GLN A 436 -15.91 -2.84 -13.85
N ILE A 437 -16.01 -2.53 -15.15
CA ILE A 437 -17.24 -2.56 -15.94
C ILE A 437 -17.25 -3.88 -16.74
N ASP A 438 -17.20 -3.87 -18.07
CA ASP A 438 -17.00 -5.10 -18.85
C ASP A 438 -15.50 -5.39 -19.02
N ARG A 439 -15.04 -6.48 -18.40
CA ARG A 439 -13.65 -6.99 -18.51
C ARG A 439 -13.40 -7.82 -19.77
N SER A 440 -14.42 -8.16 -20.55
CA SER A 440 -14.29 -8.87 -21.82
C SER A 440 -13.88 -7.96 -22.98
N GLN A 441 -14.10 -6.64 -22.83
CA GLN A 441 -13.83 -5.65 -23.87
C GLN A 441 -12.66 -4.71 -23.50
N PRO A 442 -11.80 -4.33 -24.48
CA PRO A 442 -10.87 -3.21 -24.34
C PRO A 442 -11.63 -1.88 -24.23
N ALA A 443 -10.92 -0.78 -23.92
CA ALA A 443 -11.53 0.52 -23.65
C ALA A 443 -12.32 1.06 -24.86
N HIS A 444 -11.84 0.84 -26.08
CA HIS A 444 -12.52 1.24 -27.32
C HIS A 444 -13.73 0.38 -27.73
N ARG A 445 -14.05 -0.70 -27.01
CA ARG A 445 -15.20 -1.59 -27.28
C ARG A 445 -16.20 -1.68 -26.13
N GLN A 446 -16.06 -0.81 -25.13
CA GLN A 446 -17.11 -0.62 -24.13
C GLN A 446 -18.39 -0.12 -24.85
N PRO A 447 -19.59 -0.49 -24.36
CA PRO A 447 -20.85 -0.16 -25.03
C PRO A 447 -21.18 1.34 -25.04
N GLU A 448 -20.53 2.12 -24.18
CA GLU A 448 -20.62 3.57 -24.09
C GLU A 448 -19.19 4.16 -24.13
N PRO A 449 -18.94 5.24 -24.90
CA PRO A 449 -17.63 5.89 -24.93
C PRO A 449 -17.38 6.67 -23.63
N PHE A 450 -16.12 6.84 -23.25
CA PHE A 450 -15.71 7.58 -22.04
C PHE A 450 -16.18 6.98 -20.71
N LEU A 451 -16.47 5.68 -20.64
CA LEU A 451 -16.58 4.98 -19.35
C LEU A 451 -15.25 4.96 -18.57
N TYR A 452 -14.12 5.24 -19.24
CA TYR A 452 -12.80 5.48 -18.67
C TYR A 452 -12.25 6.85 -19.16
N PRO A 453 -11.29 7.50 -18.46
CA PRO A 453 -10.81 8.82 -18.86
C PRO A 453 -10.14 8.81 -20.24
N GLY A 454 -10.67 9.61 -21.16
CA GLY A 454 -10.16 9.73 -22.53
C GLY A 454 -10.34 11.12 -23.13
N VAL A 455 -9.70 11.37 -24.28
CA VAL A 455 -9.73 12.66 -24.98
C VAL A 455 -11.08 12.87 -25.68
N ALA A 456 -11.95 13.68 -25.07
CA ALA A 456 -13.23 14.07 -25.65
C ALA A 456 -13.08 15.17 -26.71
N ALA A 457 -12.12 16.08 -26.55
CA ALA A 457 -11.78 17.09 -27.54
C ALA A 457 -10.33 17.60 -27.39
N GLU A 458 -9.81 18.21 -28.46
CA GLU A 458 -8.56 18.98 -28.45
C GLU A 458 -8.87 20.48 -28.50
N ARG A 459 -8.00 21.29 -27.90
CA ARG A 459 -8.05 22.75 -27.84
C ARG A 459 -6.62 23.29 -27.90
N ASP A 460 -6.46 24.54 -28.34
CA ASP A 460 -5.15 25.19 -28.44
C ASP A 460 -4.41 25.20 -27.09
N GLY A 461 -5.15 25.43 -25.99
CA GLY A 461 -4.63 25.43 -24.62
C GLY A 461 -4.59 24.06 -23.91
N GLY A 462 -5.03 22.96 -24.52
CA GLY A 462 -5.00 21.65 -23.86
C GLY A 462 -5.95 20.58 -24.43
N ILE A 463 -6.15 19.52 -23.66
CA ILE A 463 -7.06 18.42 -23.98
C ILE A 463 -8.28 18.47 -23.06
N VAL A 464 -9.47 18.18 -23.58
CA VAL A 464 -10.68 17.99 -22.77
C VAL A 464 -10.77 16.50 -22.44
N VAL A 465 -10.69 16.16 -21.16
CA VAL A 465 -10.78 14.78 -20.67
C VAL A 465 -12.19 14.53 -20.15
N ARG A 466 -12.80 13.44 -20.63
CA ARG A 466 -14.09 12.93 -20.14
C ARG A 466 -13.95 11.50 -19.65
N GLY A 467 -14.68 11.15 -18.60
CA GLY A 467 -14.90 9.77 -18.15
C GLY A 467 -14.61 9.54 -16.68
N ALA A 468 -14.51 8.29 -16.23
CA ALA A 468 -14.42 7.98 -14.80
C ALA A 468 -13.28 7.00 -14.45
N GLN A 469 -12.48 7.35 -13.43
CA GLN A 469 -11.34 6.56 -12.96
C GLN A 469 -11.62 5.91 -11.60
N GLY A 470 -11.25 4.64 -11.46
CA GLY A 470 -11.45 3.86 -10.25
C GLY A 470 -10.37 4.06 -9.18
N ILE A 471 -10.73 3.79 -7.92
CA ILE A 471 -9.84 3.55 -6.77
C ILE A 471 -8.69 4.58 -6.67
N THR A 472 -9.03 5.85 -6.72
CA THR A 472 -8.10 6.95 -6.46
C THR A 472 -8.09 7.23 -4.96
N THR A 473 -7.46 6.33 -4.21
CA THR A 473 -7.30 6.42 -2.74
C THR A 473 -6.63 7.73 -2.34
N SER A 474 -7.15 8.36 -1.27
CA SER A 474 -6.69 9.65 -0.73
C SER A 474 -6.87 10.87 -1.65
N ALA A 475 -7.66 10.77 -2.73
CA ALA A 475 -7.97 11.92 -3.60
C ALA A 475 -8.52 13.14 -2.83
N VAL A 476 -9.37 12.90 -1.81
CA VAL A 476 -9.95 13.94 -0.95
C VAL A 476 -8.87 14.70 -0.15
N LEU A 477 -7.76 14.03 0.16
CA LEU A 477 -6.64 14.57 0.95
C LEU A 477 -5.56 15.23 0.06
N ALA A 478 -5.56 15.01 -1.25
CA ALA A 478 -4.49 15.44 -2.13
C ALA A 478 -4.65 16.89 -2.65
N ASP A 479 -3.58 17.46 -3.18
CA ASP A 479 -3.60 18.72 -3.94
C ASP A 479 -3.84 18.45 -5.44
N TRP A 480 -3.20 17.39 -5.97
CA TRP A 480 -3.21 17.02 -7.38
C TRP A 480 -3.55 15.55 -7.58
N LEU A 481 -4.10 15.25 -8.76
CA LEU A 481 -4.33 13.90 -9.27
C LEU A 481 -3.33 13.61 -10.39
N PHE A 482 -2.67 12.44 -10.32
CA PHE A 482 -1.96 11.83 -11.44
C PHE A 482 -2.83 10.72 -12.05
N ILE A 483 -3.18 10.85 -13.33
CA ILE A 483 -4.11 9.96 -14.03
C ILE A 483 -3.42 9.27 -15.20
N SER A 484 -3.47 7.94 -15.23
CA SER A 484 -2.98 7.13 -16.35
C SER A 484 -3.54 5.69 -16.28
N TYR A 485 -2.89 4.72 -16.91
CA TYR A 485 -3.31 3.31 -16.93
C TYR A 485 -2.12 2.39 -16.63
N ILE A 486 -2.28 1.47 -15.66
CA ILE A 486 -1.33 0.37 -15.38
C ILE A 486 -1.83 -1.00 -15.89
N THR A 487 -3.13 -1.12 -16.18
CA THR A 487 -3.67 -2.24 -16.97
C THR A 487 -3.29 -2.00 -18.43
N PRO A 488 -2.69 -2.97 -19.14
CA PRO A 488 -2.27 -2.77 -20.52
C PRO A 488 -3.44 -2.40 -21.44
N LEU A 489 -3.29 -1.28 -22.17
CA LEU A 489 -4.16 -0.88 -23.26
C LEU A 489 -3.76 -1.61 -24.55
N VAL A 490 -4.70 -1.76 -25.49
CA VAL A 490 -4.48 -2.43 -26.79
C VAL A 490 -4.61 -1.44 -27.96
N PRO A 491 -4.13 -1.77 -29.18
CA PRO A 491 -4.40 -0.96 -30.36
C PRO A 491 -5.90 -0.69 -30.56
N GLY A 492 -6.26 0.55 -30.83
CA GLY A 492 -7.63 1.06 -30.82
C GLY A 492 -7.97 1.86 -29.54
N ASP A 493 -7.25 1.66 -28.43
CA ASP A 493 -7.46 2.41 -27.18
C ASP A 493 -6.75 3.79 -27.17
N GLU A 494 -6.30 4.32 -28.31
CA GLU A 494 -5.48 5.54 -28.37
C GLU A 494 -6.16 6.74 -27.69
N THR A 495 -7.49 6.90 -27.83
CA THR A 495 -8.28 7.94 -27.14
C THR A 495 -8.15 7.91 -25.62
N TYR A 496 -7.88 6.73 -25.04
CA TYR A 496 -7.69 6.49 -23.61
C TYR A 496 -6.21 6.43 -23.21
N ALA A 497 -5.28 6.35 -24.17
CA ALA A 497 -3.85 6.22 -23.92
C ALA A 497 -3.21 7.55 -23.48
N LEU A 498 -3.52 7.93 -22.23
CA LEU A 498 -3.12 9.15 -21.57
C LEU A 498 -2.26 8.91 -20.32
N SER A 499 -1.39 9.86 -20.04
CA SER A 499 -0.73 10.04 -18.75
C SER A 499 -0.66 11.55 -18.48
N PHE A 500 -1.28 12.04 -17.41
CA PHE A 500 -1.37 13.48 -17.14
C PHE A 500 -1.57 13.78 -15.65
N VAL A 501 -1.45 15.05 -15.28
CA VAL A 501 -1.78 15.57 -13.94
C VAL A 501 -2.84 16.68 -13.99
N THR A 502 -3.62 16.84 -12.92
CA THR A 502 -4.59 17.95 -12.80
C THR A 502 -4.83 18.29 -11.32
N PRO A 503 -5.14 19.56 -10.95
CA PRO A 503 -5.57 19.89 -9.60
C PRO A 503 -6.81 19.11 -9.17
N VAL A 504 -6.90 18.78 -7.88
CA VAL A 504 -8.11 18.14 -7.29
C VAL A 504 -9.34 19.07 -7.38
N SER A 505 -9.11 20.38 -7.47
CA SER A 505 -10.09 21.46 -7.63
C SER A 505 -10.36 21.87 -9.08
N ALA A 506 -9.80 21.19 -10.09
CA ALA A 506 -10.00 21.58 -11.48
C ALA A 506 -11.50 21.51 -11.89
N PRO A 507 -12.04 22.53 -12.59
CA PRO A 507 -13.43 22.51 -13.05
C PRO A 507 -13.76 21.23 -13.84
N GLY A 508 -14.88 20.59 -13.47
CA GLY A 508 -15.31 19.30 -14.02
C GLY A 508 -14.79 18.07 -13.27
N VAL A 509 -13.78 18.19 -12.39
CA VAL A 509 -13.37 17.08 -11.52
C VAL A 509 -14.40 16.90 -10.40
N ARG A 510 -14.94 15.69 -10.28
CA ARG A 510 -15.90 15.31 -9.23
C ARG A 510 -15.39 14.06 -8.49
N ILE A 511 -15.37 14.10 -7.16
CA ILE A 511 -14.83 13.04 -6.31
C ILE A 511 -15.98 12.36 -5.57
N TYR A 512 -16.12 11.06 -5.79
CA TYR A 512 -17.11 10.19 -5.16
C TYR A 512 -16.39 9.19 -4.23
N PRO A 513 -16.10 9.58 -2.97
CA PRO A 513 -15.63 8.65 -1.94
C PRO A 513 -16.60 7.48 -1.73
N ARG A 514 -16.04 6.30 -1.40
CA ARG A 514 -16.80 5.26 -0.67
C ARG A 514 -17.25 5.78 0.69
N ARG A 515 -18.08 4.99 1.39
CA ARG A 515 -18.38 5.20 2.82
C ARG A 515 -17.09 5.49 3.63
N PRO A 516 -16.97 6.66 4.27
CA PRO A 516 -15.88 6.98 5.19
C PRO A 516 -16.12 6.30 6.55
N TYR A 517 -15.11 5.59 7.07
CA TYR A 517 -15.27 4.83 8.31
C TYR A 517 -15.29 5.73 9.55
N ALA A 518 -14.66 6.91 9.48
CA ALA A 518 -14.62 7.88 10.58
C ALA A 518 -16.03 8.33 11.04
N GLN A 519 -16.98 8.53 10.11
CA GLN A 519 -18.38 8.85 10.43
C GLN A 519 -19.12 7.76 11.21
N GLY A 520 -18.66 6.50 11.13
CA GLY A 520 -19.24 5.38 11.87
C GLY A 520 -18.72 5.23 13.31
N THR A 521 -17.80 6.10 13.75
CA THR A 521 -17.11 5.94 15.04
C THR A 521 -17.76 6.69 16.19
N THR A 522 -17.95 6.03 17.34
CA THR A 522 -18.53 6.62 18.56
C THR A 522 -17.51 7.39 19.38
N SER A 523 -16.26 6.93 19.43
CA SER A 523 -15.15 7.57 20.14
C SER A 523 -13.80 7.05 19.65
N VAL A 524 -12.72 7.77 19.96
CA VAL A 524 -11.34 7.33 19.69
C VAL A 524 -10.91 6.18 20.61
N PHE A 525 -11.58 5.96 21.75
CA PHE A 525 -11.35 4.76 22.57
C PHE A 525 -12.01 3.52 21.94
N ASP A 526 -13.18 3.70 21.34
CA ASP A 526 -13.95 2.61 20.73
C ASP A 526 -13.39 2.19 19.37
N TYR A 527 -12.94 3.17 18.58
CA TYR A 527 -12.44 2.99 17.21
C TYR A 527 -11.12 3.76 17.00
N PRO A 528 -10.03 3.37 17.66
CA PRO A 528 -8.78 4.13 17.70
C PRO A 528 -8.04 4.23 16.36
N LEU A 529 -8.43 3.46 15.34
CA LEU A 529 -7.83 3.47 14.00
C LEU A 529 -8.79 4.00 12.93
N SER A 530 -10.02 3.49 12.88
CA SER A 530 -11.07 3.91 11.92
C SER A 530 -11.35 5.42 12.00
N SER A 531 -11.33 5.98 13.21
CA SER A 531 -11.57 7.41 13.41
C SER A 531 -10.44 8.30 12.87
N ARG A 532 -9.21 7.78 12.71
CA ARG A 532 -8.00 8.60 12.50
C ARG A 532 -7.20 8.35 11.22
N PHE A 533 -7.27 7.15 10.66
CA PHE A 533 -6.36 6.73 9.58
C PHE A 533 -7.09 6.21 8.33
N ASP A 534 -8.36 6.57 8.15
CA ASP A 534 -9.12 6.17 6.96
C ASP A 534 -8.71 6.97 5.72
N GLU A 535 -7.89 6.34 4.87
CA GLU A 535 -7.64 6.79 3.51
C GLU A 535 -8.82 6.43 2.62
N VAL A 536 -9.76 7.36 2.45
CA VAL A 536 -10.99 7.10 1.72
C VAL A 536 -10.69 6.81 0.24
N ASP A 537 -11.23 5.69 -0.24
CA ASP A 537 -11.08 5.23 -1.63
C ASP A 537 -12.17 5.87 -2.50
N ALA A 538 -11.78 6.62 -3.54
CA ALA A 538 -12.73 7.39 -4.34
C ALA A 538 -12.77 6.97 -5.81
N THR A 539 -13.94 7.12 -6.44
CA THR A 539 -14.09 7.21 -7.90
C THR A 539 -13.97 8.69 -8.30
N ILE A 540 -13.21 8.98 -9.36
CA ILE A 540 -13.08 10.33 -9.90
C ILE A 540 -13.82 10.39 -11.23
N VAL A 541 -14.71 11.36 -11.40
CA VAL A 541 -15.34 11.67 -12.69
C VAL A 541 -14.73 12.95 -13.25
N PHE A 542 -14.41 12.91 -14.54
CA PHE A 542 -13.96 14.02 -15.37
C PHE A 542 -15.13 14.42 -16.26
N ASP A 543 -15.78 15.52 -15.89
CA ASP A 543 -16.89 16.15 -16.61
C ASP A 543 -16.35 17.28 -17.48
N ASP A 544 -15.86 16.94 -18.68
CA ASP A 544 -15.19 17.83 -19.64
C ASP A 544 -14.07 18.70 -19.04
N VAL A 545 -13.17 18.06 -18.29
CA VAL A 545 -12.04 18.71 -17.62
C VAL A 545 -10.99 19.13 -18.65
N LEU A 546 -10.74 20.44 -18.78
CA LEU A 546 -9.62 20.96 -19.56
C LEU A 546 -8.29 20.71 -18.82
N VAL A 547 -7.46 19.84 -19.37
CA VAL A 547 -6.09 19.56 -18.92
C VAL A 547 -5.12 20.31 -19.84
N PRO A 548 -4.38 21.32 -19.33
CA PRO A 548 -3.39 22.06 -20.12
C PRO A 548 -2.34 21.15 -20.76
N TRP A 549 -1.84 21.51 -21.95
CA TRP A 549 -0.78 20.76 -22.62
C TRP A 549 0.48 20.60 -21.75
N GLU A 550 0.72 21.56 -20.85
CA GLU A 550 1.80 21.60 -19.86
C GLU A 550 1.70 20.52 -18.78
N HIS A 551 0.55 19.88 -18.63
CA HIS A 551 0.28 18.84 -17.63
C HIS A 551 0.12 17.43 -18.24
N VAL A 552 0.20 17.30 -19.57
CA VAL A 552 0.17 16.00 -20.26
C VAL A 552 1.59 15.43 -20.32
N PHE A 553 1.77 14.19 -19.89
CA PHE A 553 3.03 13.44 -19.97
C PHE A 553 3.03 12.42 -21.11
N ILE A 554 1.88 11.85 -21.45
CA ILE A 554 1.71 10.97 -22.62
C ILE A 554 0.37 11.29 -23.26
N TYR A 555 0.38 11.46 -24.58
CA TYR A 555 -0.80 11.79 -25.38
C TYR A 555 -1.04 10.75 -26.48
N ARG A 556 -2.21 10.12 -26.47
CA ARG A 556 -2.71 9.13 -27.43
C ARG A 556 -1.67 8.08 -27.89
N ASN A 557 -0.83 7.59 -26.96
CA ASN A 557 0.23 6.63 -27.28
C ASN A 557 0.16 5.39 -26.38
N VAL A 558 -0.43 4.31 -26.92
CA VAL A 558 -0.64 3.02 -26.24
C VAL A 558 0.69 2.39 -25.80
N GLU A 559 1.74 2.48 -26.63
CA GLU A 559 3.05 1.90 -26.32
C GLU A 559 3.66 2.57 -25.07
N LEU A 560 3.73 3.91 -25.06
CA LEU A 560 4.35 4.65 -23.96
C LEU A 560 3.55 4.55 -22.67
N VAL A 561 2.21 4.54 -22.73
CA VAL A 561 1.38 4.32 -21.53
C VAL A 561 1.63 2.95 -20.91
N ASN A 562 1.75 1.90 -21.74
CA ASN A 562 2.09 0.55 -21.28
C ASN A 562 3.55 0.46 -20.77
N ALA A 563 4.47 1.20 -21.36
CA ALA A 563 5.89 1.21 -21.01
C ALA A 563 6.21 1.95 -19.70
N GLN A 564 5.55 3.09 -19.43
CA GLN A 564 5.97 4.08 -18.43
C GLN A 564 6.28 3.49 -17.04
N PHE A 565 5.48 2.52 -16.58
CA PHE A 565 5.62 1.94 -15.24
C PHE A 565 6.69 0.85 -15.15
N HIS A 566 7.13 0.28 -16.27
CA HIS A 566 7.91 -0.96 -16.28
C HIS A 566 9.29 -0.79 -16.95
N GLU A 567 9.39 -0.01 -18.01
CA GLU A 567 10.67 0.46 -18.54
C GLU A 567 11.36 1.39 -17.51
N SER A 568 10.65 2.40 -17.00
CA SER A 568 11.19 3.28 -15.95
C SER A 568 11.28 2.57 -14.58
N PRO A 569 12.07 3.12 -13.62
CA PRO A 569 12.11 2.63 -12.25
C PRO A 569 10.81 2.78 -11.43
N SER A 570 9.75 3.44 -11.94
CA SER A 570 8.66 3.99 -11.12
C SER A 570 7.85 2.94 -10.34
N HIS A 571 7.44 1.83 -10.97
CA HIS A 571 6.70 0.77 -10.28
C HIS A 571 7.52 0.13 -9.16
N THR A 572 8.83 -0.01 -9.34
CA THR A 572 9.74 -0.55 -8.32
C THR A 572 10.00 0.44 -7.18
N LEU A 573 10.05 1.75 -7.43
CA LEU A 573 10.21 2.77 -6.38
C LEU A 573 8.92 3.00 -5.58
N ALA A 574 7.76 3.02 -6.23
CA ALA A 574 6.46 3.14 -5.54
C ALA A 574 6.16 1.90 -4.66
N ASN A 575 6.48 0.70 -5.15
CA ASN A 575 6.38 -0.50 -4.32
C ASN A 575 7.46 -0.58 -3.25
N PHE A 576 8.68 -0.05 -3.45
CA PHE A 576 9.67 0.05 -2.37
C PHE A 576 9.14 0.85 -1.17
N GLN A 577 8.50 2.00 -1.40
CA GLN A 577 7.77 2.74 -0.36
C GLN A 577 6.69 1.86 0.29
N SER A 578 5.88 1.18 -0.52
CA SER A 578 4.77 0.36 -0.03
C SER A 578 5.22 -0.80 0.86
N LEU A 579 6.41 -1.37 0.59
CA LEU A 579 7.06 -2.41 1.39
C LEU A 579 7.69 -1.87 2.67
N VAL A 580 8.38 -0.72 2.64
CA VAL A 580 8.91 -0.05 3.85
C VAL A 580 7.78 0.32 4.81
N ARG A 581 6.68 0.86 4.28
CA ARG A 581 5.47 1.15 5.08
C ARG A 581 4.77 -0.13 5.56
N PHE A 582 5.01 -1.29 4.92
CA PHE A 582 4.52 -2.58 5.43
C PHE A 582 5.35 -3.12 6.60
N THR A 583 6.68 -2.89 6.67
CA THR A 583 7.46 -3.34 7.85
C THR A 583 6.99 -2.65 9.13
N VAL A 584 6.68 -1.34 9.06
CA VAL A 584 6.06 -0.59 10.17
C VAL A 584 4.71 -1.19 10.60
N LYS A 585 3.90 -1.68 9.65
CA LYS A 585 2.65 -2.39 9.96
C LYS A 585 2.90 -3.77 10.58
N LEU A 586 3.90 -4.51 10.10
CA LEU A 586 4.30 -5.81 10.66
C LEU A 586 4.80 -5.67 12.11
N GLU A 587 5.58 -4.63 12.40
CA GLU A 587 6.02 -4.29 13.77
C GLU A 587 4.83 -3.96 14.69
N PHE A 588 3.88 -3.13 14.21
CA PHE A 588 2.64 -2.85 14.93
C PHE A 588 1.83 -4.13 15.20
N MET A 589 1.68 -5.01 14.20
CA MET A 589 1.00 -6.31 14.34
C MET A 589 1.68 -7.23 15.35
N ALA A 590 3.01 -7.31 15.34
CA ALA A 590 3.78 -8.08 16.32
C ALA A 590 3.62 -7.52 17.75
N GLY A 591 3.61 -6.19 17.88
CA GLY A 591 3.32 -5.51 19.14
C GLY A 591 1.92 -5.82 19.67
N LEU A 592 0.89 -5.77 18.81
CA LEU A 592 -0.48 -6.15 19.19
C LEU A 592 -0.56 -7.61 19.68
N ALA A 593 0.08 -8.55 18.95
CA ALA A 593 0.09 -9.96 19.30
C ALA A 593 0.75 -10.24 20.67
N LEU A 594 1.91 -9.62 20.94
CA LEU A 594 2.57 -9.71 22.24
C LEU A 594 1.69 -9.13 23.35
N LYS A 595 1.11 -7.94 23.15
CA LYS A 595 0.27 -7.29 24.16
C LYS A 595 -1.00 -8.07 24.50
N LEU A 596 -1.61 -8.78 23.54
CA LEU A 596 -2.73 -9.69 23.80
C LEU A 596 -2.33 -10.82 24.76
N LEU A 597 -1.13 -11.38 24.60
CA LEU A 597 -0.60 -12.43 25.45
C LEU A 597 -0.20 -11.90 26.84
N GLU A 598 0.42 -10.72 26.93
CA GLU A 598 0.73 -10.05 28.20
C GLU A 598 -0.53 -9.80 29.05
N VAL A 599 -1.62 -9.30 28.43
CA VAL A 599 -2.90 -9.01 29.11
C VAL A 599 -3.59 -10.25 29.65
N HIS A 600 -3.32 -11.42 29.04
CA HIS A 600 -3.80 -12.73 29.48
C HIS A 600 -2.77 -13.55 30.28
N ALA A 601 -1.61 -12.96 30.65
CA ALA A 601 -0.49 -13.63 31.34
C ALA A 601 -0.04 -14.94 30.64
N ALA A 602 -0.06 -14.94 29.31
CA ALA A 602 0.24 -16.09 28.46
C ALA A 602 1.57 -15.94 27.70
N ASP A 603 2.22 -14.78 27.77
CA ASP A 603 3.52 -14.45 27.15
C ASP A 603 4.68 -15.39 27.53
N ARG A 604 4.57 -16.05 28.70
CA ARG A 604 5.59 -16.98 29.23
C ARG A 604 5.36 -18.45 28.86
N LYS A 605 4.26 -18.75 28.17
CA LYS A 605 3.91 -20.13 27.81
C LYS A 605 4.69 -20.57 26.57
N PRO A 606 5.33 -21.76 26.56
CA PRO A 606 6.13 -22.20 25.41
C PRO A 606 5.38 -22.21 24.09
N GLU A 607 4.09 -22.59 24.08
CA GLU A 607 3.24 -22.59 22.89
C GLU A 607 2.95 -21.18 22.36
N ALA A 608 2.76 -20.21 23.25
CA ALA A 608 2.56 -18.81 22.86
C ALA A 608 3.85 -18.17 22.32
N GLN A 609 4.99 -18.51 22.92
CA GLN A 609 6.32 -18.08 22.45
C GLN A 609 6.68 -18.73 21.10
N ALA A 610 6.28 -19.97 20.87
CA ALA A 610 6.46 -20.65 19.58
C ALA A 610 5.70 -19.92 18.46
N SER A 611 4.43 -19.55 18.67
CA SER A 611 3.68 -18.77 17.67
C SER A 611 4.18 -17.34 17.49
N LEU A 612 4.55 -16.63 18.58
CA LEU A 612 5.17 -15.30 18.44
C LEU A 612 6.49 -15.36 17.65
N GLY A 613 7.29 -16.41 17.83
CA GLY A 613 8.55 -16.61 17.12
C GLY A 613 8.36 -17.03 15.67
N GLY A 614 7.65 -18.13 15.43
CA GLY A 614 7.51 -18.77 14.12
C GLY A 614 6.48 -18.10 13.20
N ASP A 615 5.29 -17.76 13.73
CA ASP A 615 4.16 -17.28 12.93
C ASP A 615 4.17 -15.75 12.75
N ILE A 616 5.00 -15.03 13.51
CA ILE A 616 5.04 -13.56 13.53
C ILE A 616 6.48 -13.04 13.35
N ALA A 617 7.39 -13.26 14.31
CA ALA A 617 8.71 -12.63 14.28
C ALA A 617 9.56 -13.05 13.09
N ALA A 618 9.51 -14.33 12.70
CA ALA A 618 10.18 -14.83 11.49
C ALA A 618 9.63 -14.18 10.21
N LEU A 619 8.34 -13.86 10.15
CA LEU A 619 7.71 -13.19 9.01
C LEU A 619 8.13 -11.72 8.92
N CYS A 620 8.17 -11.02 10.06
CA CYS A 620 8.68 -9.65 10.17
C CYS A 620 10.14 -9.56 9.71
N ALA A 621 11.02 -10.43 10.24
CA ALA A 621 12.43 -10.46 9.88
C ALA A 621 12.67 -10.82 8.40
N THR A 622 11.87 -11.73 7.84
CA THR A 622 11.92 -12.07 6.40
C THR A 622 11.58 -10.86 5.53
N PHE A 623 10.60 -10.04 5.94
CA PHE A 623 10.17 -8.89 5.15
C PHE A 623 11.16 -7.72 5.22
N ASP A 624 11.71 -7.41 6.40
CA ASP A 624 12.80 -6.43 6.52
C ASP A 624 14.03 -6.84 5.69
N ALA A 625 14.42 -8.13 5.73
CA ALA A 625 15.53 -8.63 4.92
C ALA A 625 15.30 -8.42 3.41
N LEU A 626 14.06 -8.55 2.91
CA LEU A 626 13.71 -8.27 1.51
C LEU A 626 13.79 -6.77 1.17
N VAL A 627 13.33 -5.89 2.08
CA VAL A 627 13.46 -4.43 1.94
C VAL A 627 14.93 -4.01 1.92
N GLN A 628 15.73 -4.50 2.87
CA GLN A 628 17.17 -4.24 2.92
C GLN A 628 17.91 -4.79 1.69
N ALA A 629 17.52 -5.96 1.17
CA ALA A 629 18.12 -6.49 -0.05
C ALA A 629 17.79 -5.62 -1.28
N ALA A 630 16.54 -5.15 -1.41
CA ALA A 630 16.13 -4.26 -2.50
C ALA A 630 16.86 -2.90 -2.48
N GLU A 631 17.18 -2.40 -1.28
CA GLU A 631 17.97 -1.17 -1.04
C GLU A 631 19.46 -1.35 -1.35
N ARG A 632 20.07 -2.42 -0.82
CA ARG A 632 21.54 -2.62 -0.84
C ARG A 632 22.07 -3.15 -2.17
N THR A 633 21.23 -3.67 -3.06
CA THR A 633 21.63 -4.27 -4.35
C THR A 633 20.94 -3.64 -5.58
N PRO A 634 20.91 -2.30 -5.71
CA PRO A 634 20.13 -1.65 -6.76
C PRO A 634 20.68 -1.92 -8.16
N LEU A 635 19.78 -1.96 -9.14
CA LEU A 635 20.17 -1.93 -10.55
C LEU A 635 20.33 -0.46 -10.97
N ILE A 636 21.57 -0.02 -11.21
CA ILE A 636 21.86 1.35 -11.64
C ILE A 636 21.95 1.40 -13.16
N ARG A 637 21.17 2.28 -13.79
CA ARG A 637 21.20 2.53 -15.25
C ARG A 637 20.83 4.00 -15.54
N GLU A 638 21.42 4.59 -16.57
CA GLU A 638 21.33 6.03 -16.91
C GLU A 638 21.54 6.97 -15.69
N GLY A 639 22.38 6.55 -14.74
CA GLY A 639 22.64 7.29 -13.50
C GLY A 639 21.51 7.28 -12.46
N VAL A 640 20.51 6.39 -12.58
CA VAL A 640 19.40 6.21 -11.63
C VAL A 640 19.42 4.80 -11.03
N ALA A 641 19.23 4.70 -9.71
CA ALA A 641 19.19 3.46 -8.95
C ALA A 641 17.75 2.91 -8.84
N ARG A 642 17.52 1.73 -9.40
CA ARG A 642 16.26 0.98 -9.29
C ARG A 642 16.36 -0.03 -8.14
N PRO A 643 15.47 0.01 -7.12
CA PRO A 643 15.38 -1.04 -6.11
C PRO A 643 15.23 -2.41 -6.77
N HIS A 644 16.01 -3.40 -6.33
CA HIS A 644 16.22 -4.62 -7.11
C HIS A 644 14.89 -5.38 -7.37
N PRO A 645 14.44 -5.53 -8.64
CA PRO A 645 13.10 -6.01 -8.96
C PRO A 645 12.75 -7.37 -8.36
N GLN A 646 13.73 -8.29 -8.26
CA GLN A 646 13.53 -9.62 -7.66
C GLN A 646 13.06 -9.54 -6.20
N TYR A 647 13.63 -8.62 -5.40
CA TYR A 647 13.29 -8.51 -3.97
C TYR A 647 11.99 -7.71 -3.76
N ILE A 648 11.74 -6.70 -4.61
CA ILE A 648 10.46 -5.98 -4.64
C ILE A 648 9.31 -6.95 -4.96
N TYR A 649 9.41 -7.73 -6.04
CA TYR A 649 8.34 -8.65 -6.42
C TYR A 649 8.25 -9.89 -5.52
N ALA A 650 9.33 -10.29 -4.83
CA ALA A 650 9.26 -11.31 -3.79
C ALA A 650 8.46 -10.80 -2.58
N GLY A 651 8.76 -9.59 -2.08
CA GLY A 651 8.01 -8.95 -1.00
C GLY A 651 6.52 -8.84 -1.33
N MET A 652 6.18 -8.28 -2.50
CA MET A 652 4.79 -8.17 -2.97
C MET A 652 4.09 -9.54 -3.13
N SER A 653 4.81 -10.58 -3.57
CA SER A 653 4.25 -11.93 -3.74
C SER A 653 3.95 -12.61 -2.41
N LEU A 654 4.74 -12.32 -1.37
CA LEU A 654 4.56 -12.85 -0.02
C LEU A 654 3.53 -12.05 0.77
N GLN A 655 3.50 -10.73 0.66
CA GLN A 655 2.65 -9.80 1.42
C GLN A 655 1.19 -10.26 1.56
N ARG A 656 0.54 -10.68 0.47
CA ARG A 656 -0.84 -11.20 0.48
C ARG A 656 -1.03 -12.44 1.35
N ARG A 657 -0.02 -13.31 1.47
CA ARG A 657 -0.06 -14.48 2.37
C ARG A 657 0.15 -14.01 3.81
N LEU A 658 1.26 -13.32 4.05
CA LEU A 658 1.70 -12.86 5.38
C LEU A 658 0.61 -12.07 6.11
N ILE A 659 -0.08 -11.14 5.43
CA ILE A 659 -1.15 -10.35 6.06
C ILE A 659 -2.35 -11.21 6.49
N VAL A 660 -2.73 -12.20 5.69
CA VAL A 660 -3.84 -13.12 6.00
C VAL A 660 -3.46 -14.03 7.17
N ASP A 661 -2.25 -14.60 7.13
CA ASP A 661 -1.75 -15.49 8.18
C ASP A 661 -1.61 -14.74 9.52
N MET A 662 -0.98 -13.57 9.54
CA MET A 662 -0.80 -12.79 10.78
C MET A 662 -2.10 -12.19 11.31
N MET A 663 -3.05 -11.77 10.45
CA MET A 663 -4.38 -11.37 10.93
C MET A 663 -5.18 -12.56 11.49
N ARG A 664 -5.01 -13.77 10.95
CA ARG A 664 -5.57 -14.99 11.54
C ARG A 664 -4.95 -15.25 12.91
N THR A 665 -3.62 -15.26 13.04
CA THR A 665 -2.93 -15.47 14.33
C THR A 665 -3.36 -14.45 15.39
N ILE A 666 -3.47 -13.15 15.05
CA ILE A 666 -3.96 -12.12 15.98
C ILE A 666 -5.41 -12.39 16.44
N ARG A 667 -6.28 -12.88 15.54
CA ARG A 667 -7.65 -13.29 15.90
C ARG A 667 -7.66 -14.54 16.80
N GLU A 668 -6.80 -15.51 16.53
CA GLU A 668 -6.65 -16.75 17.32
C GLU A 668 -6.12 -16.46 18.73
N LEU A 669 -5.13 -15.58 18.87
CA LEU A 669 -4.56 -15.15 20.16
C LEU A 669 -5.56 -14.39 21.05
N ALA A 670 -6.53 -13.68 20.47
CA ALA A 670 -7.58 -12.99 21.20
C ALA A 670 -8.81 -13.88 21.47
N GLY A 671 -9.13 -14.80 20.56
CA GLY A 671 -10.25 -15.74 20.68
C GLY A 671 -11.58 -15.04 20.97
N GLY A 672 -12.30 -15.53 21.98
CA GLY A 672 -13.60 -14.98 22.41
C GLY A 672 -13.54 -13.64 23.15
N ALA A 673 -12.36 -13.03 23.32
CA ALA A 673 -12.22 -11.78 24.07
C ALA A 673 -12.89 -10.57 23.39
N PHE A 674 -13.04 -10.57 22.06
CA PHE A 674 -13.74 -9.51 21.32
C PHE A 674 -15.24 -9.48 21.62
N GLN A 675 -15.85 -10.62 21.92
CA GLN A 675 -17.26 -10.75 22.29
C GLN A 675 -17.53 -10.33 23.74
N GLN A 676 -16.48 -10.04 24.52
CA GLN A 676 -16.54 -9.57 25.91
C GLN A 676 -16.16 -8.08 26.04
N LEU A 677 -16.57 -7.28 25.05
CA LEU A 677 -16.33 -5.84 24.99
C LEU A 677 -17.60 -5.05 25.33
N PRO A 678 -17.49 -3.95 26.11
CA PRO A 678 -18.62 -3.06 26.37
C PRO A 678 -18.93 -2.24 25.12
N SER A 679 -20.18 -1.79 24.96
CA SER A 679 -20.62 -1.05 23.77
C SER A 679 -19.78 0.21 23.52
N SER A 680 -19.50 1.01 24.55
CA SER A 680 -18.70 2.24 24.45
C SER A 680 -17.80 2.47 25.67
N GLU A 681 -16.89 3.45 25.57
CA GLU A 681 -16.11 3.95 26.72
C GLU A 681 -17.00 4.48 27.87
N ALA A 682 -18.19 5.00 27.56
CA ALA A 682 -19.10 5.61 28.55
C ALA A 682 -19.54 4.64 29.65
N SER A 683 -19.49 3.32 29.40
CA SER A 683 -19.77 2.30 30.41
C SER A 683 -18.71 2.25 31.54
N PHE A 684 -17.54 2.87 31.36
CA PHE A 684 -16.55 3.11 32.42
C PHE A 684 -16.76 4.43 33.18
N THR A 685 -17.65 5.31 32.73
CA THR A 685 -17.97 6.58 33.39
C THR A 685 -19.37 6.62 34.01
N SER A 686 -20.30 5.76 33.56
CA SER A 686 -21.61 5.61 34.19
C SER A 686 -21.49 5.09 35.63
N PRO A 687 -22.17 5.71 36.63
CA PRO A 687 -22.16 5.24 38.00
C PRO A 687 -22.82 3.86 38.19
N GLU A 688 -23.68 3.46 37.24
CA GLU A 688 -24.41 2.19 37.27
C GLU A 688 -23.55 1.02 36.78
N THR A 689 -22.87 1.17 35.63
CA THR A 689 -22.15 0.05 34.98
C THR A 689 -20.68 -0.04 35.36
N ARG A 690 -20.06 1.04 35.85
CA ARG A 690 -18.61 1.13 36.04
C ARG A 690 -18.05 0.05 36.97
N ALA A 691 -18.69 -0.18 38.11
CA ALA A 691 -18.22 -1.13 39.12
C ALA A 691 -18.15 -2.57 38.57
N ASP A 692 -19.15 -2.98 37.79
CA ASP A 692 -19.17 -4.29 37.15
C ASP A 692 -18.15 -4.40 36.01
N LEU A 693 -17.94 -3.34 35.21
CA LEU A 693 -16.89 -3.36 34.19
C LEU A 693 -15.49 -3.47 34.81
N GLU A 694 -15.19 -2.68 35.84
CA GLU A 694 -13.91 -2.71 36.56
C GLU A 694 -13.64 -4.09 37.21
N LYS A 695 -14.70 -4.76 37.68
CA LYS A 695 -14.64 -6.09 38.30
C LYS A 695 -14.51 -7.23 37.29
N PHE A 696 -15.34 -7.25 36.24
CA PHE A 696 -15.50 -8.41 35.35
C PHE A 696 -14.67 -8.36 34.06
N LEU A 697 -14.27 -7.17 33.57
CA LEU A 697 -13.51 -7.05 32.31
C LEU A 697 -11.99 -6.88 32.48
N ARG A 698 -11.49 -6.94 33.72
CA ARG A 698 -10.06 -6.87 34.07
C ARG A 698 -9.20 -7.92 33.36
N GLY A 699 -7.95 -7.58 33.07
CA GLY A 699 -6.95 -8.54 32.59
C GLY A 699 -6.34 -9.36 33.73
N ALA A 700 -5.42 -10.27 33.38
CA ALA A 700 -4.59 -10.96 34.36
C ALA A 700 -3.50 -10.05 34.96
N THR A 701 -3.10 -9.03 34.18
CA THR A 701 -1.96 -8.14 34.45
C THR A 701 -2.33 -6.64 34.39
N THR A 702 -3.58 -6.31 34.05
CA THR A 702 -4.02 -4.94 33.66
C THR A 702 -5.43 -4.62 34.14
N GLY A 703 -5.72 -3.34 34.31
CA GLY A 703 -7.06 -2.85 34.64
C GLY A 703 -8.07 -3.09 33.51
N ALA A 704 -9.36 -3.17 33.85
CA ALA A 704 -10.43 -3.42 32.88
C ALA A 704 -10.43 -2.44 31.70
N ARG A 705 -10.25 -1.14 31.96
CA ARG A 705 -10.20 -0.11 30.92
C ARG A 705 -9.00 -0.29 29.99
N GLU A 706 -7.86 -0.76 30.49
CA GLU A 706 -6.65 -1.01 29.71
C GLU A 706 -6.81 -2.25 28.81
N ARG A 707 -7.31 -3.35 29.37
CA ARG A 707 -7.65 -4.57 28.61
C ARG A 707 -8.67 -4.27 27.51
N VAL A 708 -9.75 -3.56 27.82
CA VAL A 708 -10.76 -3.17 26.82
C VAL A 708 -10.16 -2.25 25.76
N LYS A 709 -9.32 -1.27 26.13
CA LYS A 709 -8.64 -0.37 25.18
C LYS A 709 -7.77 -1.14 24.18
N LEU A 710 -7.00 -2.13 24.65
CA LEU A 710 -6.23 -3.01 23.77
C LEU A 710 -7.13 -3.85 22.87
N LEU A 711 -8.15 -4.50 23.43
CA LEU A 711 -9.03 -5.38 22.65
C LEU A 711 -9.85 -4.60 21.60
N LYS A 712 -10.28 -3.37 21.88
CA LYS A 712 -10.89 -2.48 20.88
C LYS A 712 -9.89 -2.01 19.82
N LEU A 713 -8.64 -1.68 20.19
CA LEU A 713 -7.56 -1.39 19.24
C LEU A 713 -7.28 -2.56 18.27
N VAL A 714 -7.22 -3.79 18.79
CA VAL A 714 -7.04 -4.99 17.97
C VAL A 714 -8.27 -5.25 17.11
N TRP A 715 -9.48 -5.14 17.67
CA TRP A 715 -10.72 -5.36 16.91
C TRP A 715 -10.89 -4.35 15.77
N ASP A 716 -10.54 -3.08 16.00
CA ASP A 716 -10.56 -2.04 14.97
C ASP A 716 -9.46 -2.23 13.91
N PHE A 717 -8.42 -3.01 14.20
CA PHE A 717 -7.42 -3.42 13.21
C PHE A 717 -7.85 -4.65 12.38
N VAL A 718 -8.50 -5.65 12.97
CA VAL A 718 -8.78 -6.95 12.29
C VAL A 718 -10.23 -7.20 11.91
N GLY A 719 -11.20 -6.52 12.54
CA GLY A 719 -12.61 -6.95 12.60
C GLY A 719 -13.68 -5.91 12.24
N THR A 720 -13.35 -4.61 12.22
CA THR A 720 -14.26 -3.55 11.75
C THR A 720 -14.24 -3.39 10.22
N GLU A 721 -15.11 -2.53 9.67
CA GLU A 721 -15.16 -2.23 8.22
C GLU A 721 -13.80 -1.70 7.71
N PHE A 722 -13.12 -0.87 8.53
CA PHE A 722 -11.74 -0.44 8.28
C PHE A 722 -10.75 -1.61 8.31
N GLY A 723 -10.81 -2.50 9.30
CA GLY A 723 -9.95 -3.69 9.35
C GLY A 723 -10.12 -4.61 8.13
N GLY A 724 -11.36 -4.80 7.68
CA GLY A 724 -11.68 -5.48 6.42
C GLY A 724 -11.10 -4.78 5.19
N ARG A 725 -11.24 -3.45 5.09
CA ARG A 725 -10.62 -2.64 4.02
C ARG A 725 -9.10 -2.70 4.06
N GLN A 726 -8.48 -2.70 5.24
CA GLN A 726 -7.03 -2.81 5.42
C GLN A 726 -6.53 -4.18 4.92
N LEU A 727 -7.22 -5.27 5.24
CA LEU A 727 -6.91 -6.60 4.69
C LEU A 727 -7.04 -6.62 3.15
N GLN A 728 -8.18 -6.14 2.64
CA GLN A 728 -8.44 -6.05 1.19
C GLN A 728 -7.40 -5.20 0.46
N TYR A 729 -6.95 -4.10 1.07
CA TYR A 729 -5.88 -3.25 0.55
C TYR A 729 -4.56 -4.01 0.45
N GLU A 730 -4.03 -4.54 1.56
CA GLU A 730 -2.74 -5.25 1.57
C GLU A 730 -2.73 -6.48 0.62
N MET A 731 -3.88 -7.09 0.40
CA MET A 731 -4.02 -8.23 -0.51
C MET A 731 -3.97 -7.87 -2.00
N PHE A 732 -4.32 -6.63 -2.40
CA PHE A 732 -4.62 -6.29 -3.80
C PHE A 732 -4.12 -4.91 -4.30
N TYR A 733 -3.55 -4.05 -3.44
CA TYR A 733 -3.18 -2.64 -3.77
C TYR A 733 -2.26 -2.45 -5.00
N SER A 734 -1.54 -3.50 -5.42
CA SER A 734 -0.54 -3.45 -6.49
C SER A 734 -0.89 -4.24 -7.75
N ALA A 735 -1.72 -5.28 -7.62
CA ALA A 735 -2.49 -5.98 -8.66
C ALA A 735 -3.17 -7.24 -8.05
N ALA A 736 -3.99 -7.93 -8.83
CA ALA A 736 -4.39 -9.31 -8.53
C ALA A 736 -3.17 -10.26 -8.51
N GLN A 737 -3.17 -11.25 -7.61
CA GLN A 737 -2.00 -12.12 -7.38
C GLN A 737 -1.38 -12.76 -8.65
N PRO A 738 -2.12 -13.24 -9.66
CA PRO A 738 -1.51 -13.79 -10.87
C PRO A 738 -0.57 -12.81 -11.56
N VAL A 739 -0.94 -11.52 -11.62
CA VAL A 739 -0.11 -10.45 -12.21
C VAL A 739 1.16 -10.21 -11.38
N VAL A 740 1.05 -10.24 -10.05
CA VAL A 740 2.20 -10.12 -9.13
C VAL A 740 3.14 -11.33 -9.32
N ASN A 741 2.60 -12.54 -9.42
CA ASN A 741 3.36 -13.76 -9.70
C ASN A 741 4.06 -13.69 -11.06
N THR A 742 3.41 -13.16 -12.11
CA THR A 742 4.03 -12.98 -13.43
C THR A 742 5.15 -11.92 -13.39
N ARG A 743 5.00 -10.84 -12.61
CA ARG A 743 6.07 -9.86 -12.37
C ARG A 743 7.27 -10.52 -11.66
N MET A 744 7.02 -11.35 -10.65
CA MET A 744 8.06 -12.13 -9.96
C MET A 744 8.74 -13.13 -10.90
N PHE A 745 7.98 -13.88 -11.69
CA PHE A 745 8.51 -14.83 -12.68
C PHE A 745 9.45 -14.14 -13.68
N ARG A 746 9.08 -12.95 -14.19
CA ARG A 746 9.91 -12.15 -15.11
C ARG A 746 11.18 -11.57 -14.49
N ALA A 747 11.23 -11.45 -13.16
CA ALA A 747 12.36 -10.87 -12.43
C ALA A 747 13.24 -11.89 -11.69
N TYR A 748 12.91 -13.18 -11.79
CA TYR A 748 13.74 -14.26 -11.25
C TYR A 748 14.73 -14.76 -12.31
N ASP A 749 15.97 -15.01 -11.88
CA ASP A 749 17.03 -15.53 -12.74
C ASP A 749 16.87 -17.04 -13.02
N TRP A 750 15.94 -17.35 -13.91
CA TRP A 750 15.71 -18.71 -14.41
C TRP A 750 16.89 -19.25 -15.24
N ALA A 751 17.72 -18.38 -15.83
CA ALA A 751 18.88 -18.80 -16.61
C ALA A 751 19.94 -19.44 -15.71
N ARG A 752 20.30 -18.77 -14.60
CA ARG A 752 21.19 -19.33 -13.57
C ARG A 752 20.59 -20.54 -12.88
N ALA A 753 19.27 -20.56 -12.64
CA ALA A 753 18.61 -21.73 -12.05
C ALA A 753 18.67 -22.96 -12.98
N LYS A 754 18.44 -22.78 -14.29
CA LYS A 754 18.62 -23.82 -15.30
C LYS A 754 20.08 -24.27 -15.40
N ALA A 755 21.03 -23.35 -15.49
CA ALA A 755 22.46 -23.68 -15.63
C ALA A 755 23.02 -24.57 -14.49
N VAL A 756 22.42 -24.55 -13.29
CA VAL A 756 22.75 -25.48 -12.20
C VAL A 756 22.24 -26.91 -12.48
N VAL A 757 21.04 -27.03 -13.06
CA VAL A 757 20.46 -28.32 -13.50
C VAL A 757 21.18 -28.82 -14.75
N ASP A 758 21.37 -27.98 -15.76
CA ASP A 758 22.03 -28.32 -17.03
C ASP A 758 23.46 -28.84 -16.80
N ARG A 759 24.18 -28.28 -15.82
CA ARG A 759 25.49 -28.81 -15.38
C ARG A 759 25.37 -30.22 -14.82
N CYS A 760 24.41 -30.47 -13.93
CA CYS A 760 24.19 -31.78 -13.33
C CYS A 760 23.71 -32.83 -14.36
N LEU A 761 22.92 -32.42 -15.36
CA LEU A 761 22.56 -33.27 -16.49
C LEU A 761 23.78 -33.62 -17.35
N GLY A 762 24.75 -32.71 -17.48
CA GLY A 762 26.03 -32.95 -18.15
C GLY A 762 27.03 -33.82 -17.38
N GLU A 763 26.67 -34.34 -16.20
CA GLU A 763 27.49 -35.23 -15.39
C GLU A 763 27.15 -36.73 -15.63
N TYR A 764 26.17 -37.06 -16.48
CA TYR A 764 25.78 -38.43 -16.84
C TYR A 764 25.14 -38.54 -18.25
N GLU A 765 24.95 -39.78 -18.74
CA GLU A 765 24.24 -40.13 -19.99
C GLU A 765 22.99 -40.97 -19.71
#